data_AF-A0AAJ2MEN7-F1
#
_entry.id   AF-A0AAJ2MEN7-F1
#
_cell.length_a   1.000
_cell.length_b   1.000
_cell.length_c   1.000
_cell.angle_alpha   90.00
_cell.angle_beta   90.00
_cell.angle_gamma   90.00
#
_symmetry.space_group_name_H-M   'P 1'
#
loop_
_entity.id
_entity.type
_entity.pdbx_description
1 polymer ?
#
loop_
_entity_poly.entity_id
_entity_poly.type
_entity_poly.pdbx_seq_one_letter_code
_entity_poly.pdbx_strand_id
1 'polypeptide(L)'
;MRIPTDPAVVDPGGTPLPPKADDALPRVPQSETGLPLTAWASTRVAPARRPDGSVVYVKADHVVAGLEPDPTPDAETPEPEPSSVAAIDETTAPSIAADVGPATRFTHPGTVLVPSGAKSRARANIAALEVLTETARTGRPATPAEHEVLARWSGWGAAADIFDESKSEWAPERGQLRALLDSEQWRQAKASTLNAHYTDPAIAQTMWSAMTRAGFDEGLVLEPGCGSGTFIGLAPPGAQMVGVELDPTTAQIAHLLYPDAQVRLEGFETTRVPDGSFAAVIGNVPFGGFTVHDPIHNPARHRIHNHFLLKSLNLTAPGGYVMAITTAGTLDAASDKARRDMHAVADLVGAVRLPSTAFERVAGTQVVTDVLVFRRREPDAAAPADADWLHSDLVALADRTGETTEIGVNRYFTTHPEHVLGTLRVDRGLYRDGMLVVAAEPGTDVAADLDDRLTNIVDAALERGDGLFLADATATAGMEFTAGALDTDALYGEDIPIGHVSYDETTGVFTRRGIDGDEAMKVPATRTTETRHLLRLRDLFAATIAAQRTQSSRAERDALRADLNEVYDAYLNTYGPVNRAKLVGGKERTAEEAAKKFAELEGKWRTANRDADGADYPGPLPEDVAAELDEKAWQVSAPSRRQTHLEAVRADPGMAGVLALERYDDETGTVSKTAVFSRDVVVAPVPVSRADTPAEAVAISLGERGRVDLDRVAELLDQPAAQARESIRGLVYADPDMPEDLIPAPTALSGNVRAKHARAAEAARTDPGNRDWAELTQALAQVIPDDKQPSQIGSVKLGPTWIEPRDYEAFVRETFGATSARVTRAAGSWGVEVPPDERNSALMRTEYGADNADRRNKALDAIDLTEMLLNQRSIVVKNSGPAQEEGAPEVDAQATILAQVQAEKITTEFRSWLWSDDERRDRLVAEWNRRFNTWV
;
A
#
# COMPACT_ATOMS: atom_id res chain seq x y z
N MET A 1 38.01 -34.42 66.37
CA MET A 1 36.67 -34.11 65.84
C MET A 1 36.58 -32.60 65.75
N ARG A 2 36.72 -32.00 64.56
CA ARG A 2 36.49 -30.57 64.35
C ARG A 2 35.24 -30.46 63.50
N ILE A 3 34.15 -29.95 64.07
CA ILE A 3 32.94 -29.62 63.33
C ILE A 3 33.28 -28.37 62.49
N PRO A 4 32.84 -28.26 61.23
CA PRO A 4 33.05 -27.07 60.41
C PRO A 4 32.47 -25.84 61.13
N THR A 5 33.30 -24.85 61.42
CA THR A 5 32.92 -23.62 62.13
C THR A 5 32.64 -22.47 61.17
N ASP A 6 32.29 -22.76 59.91
CA ASP A 6 32.00 -21.74 58.92
C ASP A 6 30.60 -21.16 59.18
N PRO A 7 30.48 -19.90 59.64
CA PRO A 7 29.20 -19.28 59.96
C PRO A 7 28.33 -19.02 58.72
N ALA A 8 28.85 -19.23 57.50
CA ALA A 8 28.06 -19.18 56.28
C ALA A 8 27.22 -20.45 56.04
N VAL A 9 27.50 -21.55 56.75
CA VAL A 9 26.93 -22.89 56.46
C VAL A 9 26.29 -23.52 57.69
N VAL A 10 26.67 -23.10 58.90
CA VAL A 10 26.23 -23.73 60.16
C VAL A 10 25.95 -22.64 61.21
N ASP A 11 24.88 -22.81 61.99
CA ASP A 11 24.52 -21.91 63.09
C ASP A 11 25.48 -22.04 64.30
N PRO A 12 25.45 -21.13 65.28
CA PRO A 12 26.32 -21.16 66.46
C PRO A 12 26.17 -22.41 67.34
N GLY A 13 25.10 -23.18 67.18
CA GLY A 13 24.83 -24.45 67.87
C GLY A 13 25.30 -25.69 67.10
N GLY A 14 25.83 -25.53 65.88
CA GLY A 14 26.29 -26.62 65.02
C GLY A 14 25.22 -27.22 64.11
N THR A 15 24.06 -26.56 63.97
CA THR A 15 22.98 -26.96 63.06
C THR A 15 23.17 -26.31 61.69
N PRO A 16 23.15 -27.04 60.56
CA PRO A 16 23.28 -26.45 59.23
C PRO A 16 22.20 -25.40 58.97
N LEU A 17 22.60 -24.26 58.39
CA LEU A 17 21.66 -23.22 57.97
C LEU A 17 20.86 -23.72 56.75
N PRO A 18 19.56 -23.39 56.64
CA PRO A 18 18.79 -23.73 55.45
C PRO A 18 19.37 -23.03 54.21
N PRO A 19 19.35 -23.67 53.02
CA PRO A 19 19.84 -23.07 51.78
C PRO A 19 19.02 -21.84 51.41
N LYS A 20 19.63 -20.92 50.66
CA LYS A 20 18.93 -19.70 50.23
C LYS A 20 17.83 -20.07 49.22
N ALA A 21 16.77 -19.26 49.18
CA ALA A 21 15.57 -19.55 48.39
C ALA A 21 15.85 -19.77 46.88
N ASP A 22 16.94 -19.18 46.38
CA ASP A 22 17.32 -19.18 44.96
C ASP A 22 18.34 -20.27 44.57
N ASP A 23 18.75 -21.17 45.48
CA ASP A 23 19.68 -22.26 45.12
C ASP A 23 18.93 -23.39 44.38
N ALA A 24 19.33 -23.68 43.14
CA ALA A 24 18.81 -24.80 42.35
C ALA A 24 19.30 -26.15 42.93
N LEU A 25 18.57 -26.68 43.91
CA LEU A 25 18.93 -27.92 44.59
C LEU A 25 18.57 -29.17 43.75
N PRO A 26 19.43 -30.20 43.72
CA PRO A 26 19.09 -31.51 43.16
C PRO A 26 17.83 -32.11 43.82
N ARG A 27 16.95 -32.75 43.05
CA ARG A 27 15.72 -33.38 43.56
C ARG A 27 15.97 -34.84 43.93
N VAL A 28 15.43 -35.31 45.05
CA VAL A 28 15.52 -36.70 45.52
C VAL A 28 14.15 -37.26 45.91
N PRO A 29 13.93 -38.59 45.90
CA PRO A 29 12.65 -39.18 46.30
C PRO A 29 12.25 -38.86 47.74
N GLN A 30 10.95 -38.89 48.03
CA GLN A 30 10.40 -38.60 49.37
C GLN A 30 10.95 -39.53 50.47
N SER A 31 11.37 -40.75 50.11
CA SER A 31 11.93 -41.74 51.03
C SER A 31 13.40 -41.52 51.40
N GLU A 32 14.12 -40.60 50.75
CA GLU A 32 15.56 -40.38 50.97
C GLU A 32 15.82 -39.69 52.31
N THR A 33 16.37 -40.39 53.29
CA THR A 33 16.55 -39.90 54.67
C THR A 33 17.78 -39.03 54.90
N GLY A 34 18.72 -38.99 53.95
CA GLY A 34 19.97 -38.25 54.09
C GLY A 34 21.00 -38.91 55.00
N LEU A 35 22.19 -38.31 55.10
CA LEU A 35 23.29 -38.84 55.91
C LEU A 35 23.24 -38.33 57.36
N PRO A 36 23.47 -39.20 58.37
CA PRO A 36 23.53 -38.78 59.77
C PRO A 36 24.75 -37.88 60.02
N LEU A 37 24.63 -36.91 60.93
CA LEU A 37 25.66 -35.90 61.23
C LEU A 37 27.05 -36.49 61.55
N THR A 38 27.10 -37.70 62.12
CA THR A 38 28.36 -38.42 62.41
C THR A 38 29.14 -38.79 61.15
N ALA A 39 28.49 -38.95 60.00
CA ALA A 39 29.13 -39.29 58.72
C ALA A 39 29.75 -38.09 57.99
N TRP A 40 29.33 -36.86 58.33
CA TRP A 40 29.71 -35.62 57.61
C TRP A 40 31.17 -35.23 57.81
N ALA A 41 31.80 -35.71 58.89
CA ALA A 41 33.21 -35.48 59.16
C ALA A 41 34.15 -36.19 58.15
N SER A 42 33.63 -37.17 57.41
CA SER A 42 34.42 -38.03 56.51
C SER A 42 33.91 -38.06 55.07
N THR A 43 32.78 -37.42 54.79
CA THR A 43 32.08 -37.48 53.51
C THR A 43 31.59 -36.09 53.10
N ARG A 44 31.83 -35.70 51.85
CA ARG A 44 31.36 -34.42 51.30
C ARG A 44 29.86 -34.49 51.03
N VAL A 45 29.09 -33.63 51.69
CA VAL A 45 27.62 -33.61 51.61
C VAL A 45 27.10 -32.38 50.86
N ALA A 46 25.95 -32.51 50.21
CA ALA A 46 25.25 -31.44 49.51
C ALA A 46 23.74 -31.46 49.84
N PRO A 47 23.08 -30.28 49.91
CA PRO A 47 21.63 -30.20 50.11
C PRO A 47 20.87 -30.65 48.86
N ALA A 48 19.77 -31.37 49.06
CA ALA A 48 18.85 -31.84 48.03
C ALA A 48 17.40 -31.66 48.49
N ARG A 49 16.48 -31.42 47.56
CA ARG A 49 15.08 -31.11 47.84
C ARG A 49 14.18 -32.32 47.57
N ARG A 50 13.32 -32.65 48.53
CA ARG A 50 12.26 -33.65 48.38
C ARG A 50 11.00 -33.06 47.72
N PRO A 51 10.08 -33.89 47.20
CA PRO A 51 8.83 -33.42 46.58
C PRO A 51 7.95 -32.57 47.51
N ASP A 52 7.96 -32.86 48.82
CA ASP A 52 7.22 -32.08 49.84
C ASP A 52 7.85 -30.71 50.17
N GLY A 53 8.95 -30.35 49.49
CA GLY A 53 9.67 -29.10 49.69
C GLY A 53 10.72 -29.14 50.80
N SER A 54 10.78 -30.20 51.61
CA SER A 54 11.80 -30.36 52.65
C SER A 54 13.20 -30.61 52.06
N VAL A 55 14.23 -30.20 52.79
CA VAL A 55 15.64 -30.33 52.37
C VAL A 55 16.33 -31.40 53.21
N VAL A 56 17.06 -32.29 52.53
CA VAL A 56 17.93 -33.30 53.15
C VAL A 56 19.34 -33.19 52.62
N TYR A 57 20.31 -33.71 53.37
CA TYR A 57 21.72 -33.66 52.99
C TYR A 57 22.21 -35.04 52.58
N VAL A 58 22.59 -35.16 51.31
CA VAL A 58 23.03 -36.40 50.67
C VAL A 58 24.50 -36.30 50.28
N LYS A 59 25.10 -37.38 49.79
CA LYS A 59 26.48 -37.37 49.32
C LYS A 59 26.59 -36.52 48.04
N ALA A 60 27.62 -35.68 47.93
CA ALA A 60 27.74 -34.69 46.86
C ALA A 60 27.89 -35.26 45.43
N ASP A 61 28.13 -36.57 45.29
CA ASP A 61 28.29 -37.30 44.03
C ASP A 61 27.07 -38.17 43.66
N HIS A 62 25.91 -37.94 44.29
CA HIS A 62 24.69 -38.71 44.05
C HIS A 62 24.03 -38.36 42.70
N VAL A 63 23.92 -39.35 41.79
CA VAL A 63 23.30 -39.21 40.46
C VAL A 63 21.85 -39.71 40.51
N VAL A 64 20.89 -38.91 40.03
CA VAL A 64 19.46 -39.27 40.00
C VAL A 64 19.04 -39.60 38.57
N ALA A 65 18.50 -40.80 38.38
CA ALA A 65 18.01 -41.34 37.11
C ALA A 65 16.48 -41.45 37.09
N GLY A 66 15.88 -41.10 35.95
CA GLY A 66 14.54 -41.55 35.52
C GLY A 66 13.40 -40.55 35.72
N LEU A 67 12.82 -40.07 34.60
CA LEU A 67 11.38 -40.06 34.28
C LEU A 67 11.17 -39.53 32.83
N GLU A 68 10.84 -40.43 31.91
CA GLU A 68 10.11 -40.21 30.63
C GLU A 68 9.13 -41.41 30.47
N PRO A 69 8.20 -41.47 29.47
CA PRO A 69 6.97 -40.68 29.20
C PRO A 69 5.67 -41.56 29.19
N ASP A 70 4.52 -40.99 28.78
CA ASP A 70 3.08 -41.43 28.87
C ASP A 70 2.66 -42.83 28.32
N PRO A 71 1.54 -43.44 28.80
CA PRO A 71 0.27 -43.49 28.01
C PRO A 71 -1.09 -43.56 28.79
N THR A 72 -2.20 -43.21 28.10
CA THR A 72 -3.65 -43.42 28.44
C THR A 72 -4.16 -44.86 28.12
N PRO A 73 -5.43 -45.35 28.35
CA PRO A 73 -6.70 -44.73 28.84
C PRO A 73 -7.58 -45.53 29.89
N ASP A 74 -8.72 -44.93 30.26
CA ASP A 74 -10.01 -45.40 30.88
C ASP A 74 -10.18 -45.70 32.40
N ALA A 75 -10.99 -44.87 33.10
CA ALA A 75 -12.36 -45.17 33.59
C ALA A 75 -12.86 -44.25 34.75
N GLU A 76 -13.99 -43.57 34.50
CA GLU A 76 -15.14 -43.19 35.37
C GLU A 76 -15.03 -42.31 36.66
N THR A 77 -15.59 -41.07 36.55
CA THR A 77 -16.51 -40.27 37.45
C THR A 77 -16.14 -39.96 38.93
N PRO A 78 -16.67 -38.91 39.62
CA PRO A 78 -17.82 -38.03 39.28
C PRO A 78 -17.65 -36.49 39.52
N GLU A 79 -18.67 -35.73 39.08
CA GLU A 79 -18.90 -34.27 39.23
C GLU A 79 -18.95 -33.76 40.70
N PRO A 80 -18.74 -32.43 40.89
CA PRO A 80 -19.67 -31.68 41.71
C PRO A 80 -20.14 -30.34 41.11
N GLU A 81 -21.34 -29.95 41.56
CA GLU A 81 -22.20 -28.83 41.16
C GLU A 81 -21.61 -27.40 41.22
N PRO A 82 -22.16 -26.44 40.45
CA PRO A 82 -21.81 -25.03 40.54
C PRO A 82 -22.63 -24.29 41.61
N SER A 83 -21.93 -23.51 42.45
CA SER A 83 -22.59 -22.58 43.40
C SER A 83 -22.95 -21.25 42.74
N SER A 84 -24.19 -20.84 42.99
CA SER A 84 -24.82 -19.57 42.64
C SER A 84 -24.01 -18.30 42.92
N VAL A 85 -24.01 -17.36 41.97
CA VAL A 85 -23.85 -15.92 42.25
C VAL A 85 -24.90 -15.13 41.45
N ALA A 86 -25.43 -14.12 42.13
CA ALA A 86 -26.64 -13.34 41.89
C ALA A 86 -26.86 -12.74 40.50
N ALA A 87 -28.14 -12.73 40.11
CA ALA A 87 -28.70 -12.04 38.96
C ALA A 87 -28.59 -10.51 39.09
N ILE A 88 -28.20 -9.88 37.98
CA ILE A 88 -28.46 -8.47 37.69
C ILE A 88 -29.34 -8.46 36.43
N ASP A 89 -30.46 -7.76 36.58
CA ASP A 89 -31.63 -7.73 35.70
C ASP A 89 -31.29 -6.92 34.42
N GLU A 90 -30.97 -7.60 33.32
CA GLU A 90 -30.90 -6.96 32.00
C GLU A 90 -32.31 -6.78 31.44
N THR A 91 -32.64 -5.51 31.25
CA THR A 91 -33.93 -5.06 30.72
C THR A 91 -34.04 -5.51 29.27
N THR A 92 -34.90 -6.49 29.01
CA THR A 92 -35.29 -6.97 27.68
C THR A 92 -35.83 -5.83 26.82
N ALA A 93 -35.06 -5.39 25.82
CA ALA A 93 -35.59 -4.73 24.64
C ALA A 93 -36.23 -5.82 23.73
N PRO A 94 -37.41 -5.57 23.14
CA PRO A 94 -38.10 -6.58 22.35
C PRO A 94 -37.36 -6.86 21.05
N SER A 95 -36.82 -8.08 20.92
CA SER A 95 -36.37 -8.66 19.66
C SER A 95 -37.57 -8.86 18.74
N ILE A 96 -37.77 -7.94 17.79
CA ILE A 96 -38.54 -8.22 16.59
C ILE A 96 -37.62 -9.06 15.69
N ALA A 97 -37.65 -10.37 15.87
CA ALA A 97 -37.11 -11.30 14.88
C ALA A 97 -38.02 -11.20 13.65
N ALA A 98 -37.65 -10.31 12.72
CA ALA A 98 -38.19 -10.37 11.37
C ALA A 98 -37.81 -11.73 10.78
N ASP A 99 -38.75 -12.34 10.06
CA ASP A 99 -38.56 -13.61 9.34
C ASP A 99 -37.50 -13.38 8.26
N VAL A 100 -36.24 -13.71 8.56
CA VAL A 100 -35.11 -13.49 7.64
C VAL A 100 -34.89 -14.76 6.83
N GLY A 101 -35.21 -14.70 5.52
CA GLY A 101 -34.93 -15.77 4.58
C GLY A 101 -33.42 -16.08 4.46
N PRO A 102 -33.05 -17.21 3.82
CA PRO A 102 -31.66 -17.59 3.64
C PRO A 102 -30.88 -16.52 2.85
N ALA A 103 -29.58 -16.42 3.10
CA ALA A 103 -28.70 -15.54 2.33
C ALA A 103 -28.79 -15.88 0.83
N THR A 104 -28.89 -14.86 -0.02
CA THR A 104 -29.01 -15.03 -1.48
C THR A 104 -27.84 -14.37 -2.18
N ARG A 105 -27.40 -14.95 -3.29
CA ARG A 105 -26.32 -14.41 -4.13
C ARG A 105 -26.84 -13.30 -5.03
N PHE A 106 -26.12 -12.18 -5.13
CA PHE A 106 -26.36 -11.15 -6.12
C PHE A 106 -26.01 -11.65 -7.54
N THR A 107 -26.93 -11.47 -8.50
CA THR A 107 -26.67 -11.78 -9.90
C THR A 107 -26.19 -10.53 -10.62
N HIS A 108 -24.90 -10.48 -10.97
CA HIS A 108 -24.33 -9.30 -11.61
C HIS A 108 -24.84 -9.19 -13.07
N PRO A 109 -25.39 -8.04 -13.50
CA PRO A 109 -26.05 -7.90 -14.81
C PRO A 109 -25.08 -7.72 -16.00
N GLY A 110 -23.78 -7.92 -15.81
CA GLY A 110 -22.76 -7.65 -16.83
C GLY A 110 -22.58 -6.17 -17.25
N THR A 111 -23.27 -5.22 -16.61
CA THR A 111 -23.19 -3.79 -16.92
C THR A 111 -22.60 -2.98 -15.78
N VAL A 112 -22.01 -1.81 -16.05
CA VAL A 112 -21.55 -0.89 -15.00
C VAL A 112 -22.72 -0.37 -14.17
N LEU A 113 -22.70 -0.67 -12.87
CA LEU A 113 -23.69 -0.23 -11.88
C LEU A 113 -23.27 1.02 -11.13
N VAL A 114 -21.95 1.26 -11.05
CA VAL A 114 -21.39 2.43 -10.37
C VAL A 114 -21.84 3.71 -11.08
N PRO A 115 -22.37 4.72 -10.35
CA PRO A 115 -22.86 5.94 -10.96
C PRO A 115 -21.73 6.81 -11.54
N SER A 116 -22.08 7.60 -12.56
CA SER A 116 -21.17 8.61 -13.12
C SER A 116 -21.11 9.86 -12.24
N GLY A 117 -19.91 10.41 -12.06
CA GLY A 117 -19.67 11.66 -11.34
C GLY A 117 -19.37 11.47 -9.85
N ALA A 118 -18.41 12.25 -9.35
CA ALA A 118 -17.85 12.09 -8.01
C ALA A 118 -18.90 12.15 -6.89
N LYS A 119 -19.86 13.09 -6.95
CA LYS A 119 -20.91 13.21 -5.93
C LYS A 119 -21.90 12.05 -5.91
N SER A 120 -22.30 11.57 -7.09
CA SER A 120 -23.21 10.42 -7.18
C SER A 120 -22.54 9.16 -6.64
N ARG A 121 -21.24 8.98 -6.87
CA ARG A 121 -20.43 7.90 -6.28
C ARG A 121 -20.34 8.02 -4.76
N ALA A 122 -20.06 9.21 -4.24
CA ALA A 122 -20.05 9.42 -2.80
C ALA A 122 -21.38 9.07 -2.14
N ARG A 123 -22.51 9.49 -2.74
CA ARG A 123 -23.85 9.15 -2.24
C ARG A 123 -24.14 7.65 -2.30
N ALA A 124 -23.73 6.97 -3.37
CA ALA A 124 -23.85 5.51 -3.47
C ALA A 124 -23.00 4.79 -2.41
N ASN A 125 -21.77 5.26 -2.16
CA ASN A 125 -20.92 4.73 -1.11
C ASN A 125 -21.52 4.94 0.29
N ILE A 126 -22.08 6.13 0.57
CA ILE A 126 -22.78 6.44 1.82
C ILE A 126 -23.97 5.49 2.01
N ALA A 127 -24.79 5.28 0.97
CA ALA A 127 -25.92 4.35 1.04
C ALA A 127 -25.47 2.90 1.28
N ALA A 128 -24.35 2.47 0.70
CA ALA A 128 -23.78 1.15 0.97
C ALA A 128 -23.31 1.01 2.44
N LEU A 129 -22.71 2.06 3.01
CA LEU A 129 -22.34 2.08 4.44
C LEU A 129 -23.55 2.02 5.37
N GLU A 130 -24.67 2.65 5.00
CA GLU A 130 -25.93 2.54 5.75
C GLU A 130 -26.44 1.09 5.76
N VAL A 131 -26.39 0.40 4.62
CA VAL A 131 -26.75 -1.02 4.52
C VAL A 131 -25.80 -1.90 5.36
N LEU A 132 -24.49 -1.66 5.29
CA LEU A 132 -23.52 -2.37 6.13
C LEU A 132 -23.80 -2.17 7.63
N THR A 133 -24.06 -0.93 8.05
CA THR A 133 -24.38 -0.61 9.44
C THR A 133 -25.63 -1.35 9.89
N GLU A 134 -26.69 -1.37 9.07
CA GLU A 134 -27.94 -2.02 9.42
C GLU A 134 -27.84 -3.56 9.44
N THR A 135 -27.15 -4.15 8.46
CA THR A 135 -26.92 -5.60 8.40
C THR A 135 -26.04 -6.07 9.56
N ALA A 136 -24.97 -5.33 9.90
CA ALA A 136 -24.14 -5.60 11.08
C ALA A 136 -24.93 -5.48 12.39
N ARG A 137 -25.76 -4.43 12.53
CA ARG A 137 -26.61 -4.21 13.72
C ARG A 137 -27.63 -5.33 13.94
N THR A 138 -28.14 -5.91 12.86
CA THR A 138 -29.24 -6.90 12.92
C THR A 138 -28.79 -8.35 12.75
N GLY A 139 -27.53 -8.59 12.35
CA GLY A 139 -26.99 -9.92 12.12
C GLY A 139 -27.66 -10.69 10.98
N ARG A 140 -28.29 -9.98 10.02
CA ARG A 140 -29.02 -10.59 8.90
C ARG A 140 -28.27 -10.47 7.58
N PRO A 141 -28.48 -11.38 6.61
CA PRO A 141 -28.07 -11.18 5.22
C PRO A 141 -28.70 -9.95 4.56
N ALA A 142 -28.03 -9.45 3.52
CA ALA A 142 -28.57 -8.40 2.66
C ALA A 142 -29.78 -8.90 1.85
N THR A 143 -30.77 -8.03 1.67
CA THR A 143 -31.94 -8.28 0.83
C THR A 143 -31.61 -8.02 -0.65
N PRO A 144 -32.42 -8.53 -1.61
CA PRO A 144 -32.21 -8.23 -3.03
C PRO A 144 -32.15 -6.74 -3.38
N ALA A 145 -32.97 -5.91 -2.72
CA ALA A 145 -32.94 -4.45 -2.91
C ALA A 145 -31.65 -3.82 -2.34
N GLU A 146 -31.13 -4.35 -1.25
CA GLU A 146 -29.86 -3.91 -0.65
C GLU A 146 -28.66 -4.35 -1.49
N HIS A 147 -28.73 -5.50 -2.19
CA HIS A 147 -27.71 -5.88 -3.16
C HIS A 147 -27.56 -4.84 -4.27
N GLU A 148 -28.67 -4.27 -4.77
CA GLU A 148 -28.61 -3.20 -5.79
C GLU A 148 -27.93 -1.93 -5.27
N VAL A 149 -27.96 -1.68 -3.96
CA VAL A 149 -27.27 -0.55 -3.32
C VAL A 149 -25.79 -0.88 -3.15
N LEU A 150 -25.48 -2.04 -2.57
CA LEU A 150 -24.11 -2.51 -2.32
C LEU A 150 -23.31 -2.65 -3.63
N ALA A 151 -23.94 -3.15 -4.70
CA ALA A 151 -23.29 -3.32 -6.01
C ALA A 151 -22.89 -2.00 -6.69
N ARG A 152 -23.31 -0.84 -6.16
CA ARG A 152 -22.90 0.49 -6.64
C ARG A 152 -21.68 1.04 -5.89
N TRP A 153 -21.16 0.32 -4.91
CA TRP A 153 -19.93 0.66 -4.19
C TRP A 153 -18.76 0.80 -5.17
N SER A 154 -18.00 1.89 -5.02
CA SER A 154 -16.84 2.18 -5.89
C SER A 154 -15.58 2.59 -5.13
N GLY A 155 -15.61 2.50 -3.80
CA GLY A 155 -14.57 3.05 -2.94
C GLY A 155 -14.43 4.57 -3.09
N TRP A 156 -13.41 5.13 -2.46
CA TRP A 156 -13.30 6.58 -2.29
C TRP A 156 -12.44 7.31 -3.32
N GLY A 157 -11.71 6.60 -4.18
CA GLY A 157 -10.74 7.22 -5.10
C GLY A 157 -11.34 8.25 -6.05
N ALA A 158 -12.43 7.90 -6.74
CA ALA A 158 -13.15 8.82 -7.64
C ALA A 158 -14.00 9.89 -6.93
N ALA A 159 -14.07 9.84 -5.59
CA ALA A 159 -14.82 10.75 -4.74
C ALA A 159 -13.95 11.38 -3.64
N ALA A 160 -12.61 11.37 -3.80
CA ALA A 160 -11.66 11.79 -2.76
C ALA A 160 -11.87 13.24 -2.29
N ASP A 161 -12.43 14.09 -3.15
CA ASP A 161 -12.82 15.47 -2.85
C ASP A 161 -13.80 15.62 -1.67
N ILE A 162 -14.56 14.57 -1.31
CA ILE A 162 -15.40 14.58 -0.11
C ILE A 162 -14.57 14.77 1.18
N PHE A 163 -13.28 14.42 1.16
CA PHE A 163 -12.36 14.63 2.28
C PHE A 163 -11.63 15.99 2.23
N ASP A 164 -11.86 16.80 1.18
CA ASP A 164 -11.33 18.16 1.06
C ASP A 164 -12.32 19.17 1.63
N GLU A 165 -12.00 19.69 2.82
CA GLU A 165 -12.84 20.64 3.56
C GLU A 165 -12.88 22.02 2.93
N SER A 166 -11.93 22.38 2.06
CA SER A 166 -11.95 23.65 1.33
C SER A 166 -13.06 23.72 0.28
N LYS A 167 -13.58 22.55 -0.14
CA LYS A 167 -14.62 22.43 -1.16
C LYS A 167 -16.01 22.41 -0.51
N SER A 168 -16.55 23.60 -0.27
CA SER A 168 -17.84 23.83 0.39
C SER A 168 -19.02 23.11 -0.29
N GLU A 169 -18.93 22.86 -1.59
CA GLU A 169 -19.93 22.15 -2.36
C GLU A 169 -20.12 20.70 -1.90
N TRP A 170 -19.15 20.10 -1.19
CA TRP A 170 -19.21 18.74 -0.65
C TRP A 170 -19.74 18.67 0.79
N ALA A 171 -20.05 19.80 1.42
CA ALA A 171 -20.47 19.85 2.82
C ALA A 171 -21.68 18.92 3.15
N PRO A 172 -22.73 18.81 2.30
CA PRO A 172 -23.86 17.94 2.59
C PRO A 172 -23.47 16.45 2.64
N GLU A 173 -22.79 15.95 1.61
CA GLU A 173 -22.34 14.54 1.55
C GLU A 173 -21.32 14.24 2.64
N ARG A 174 -20.42 15.19 2.93
CA ARG A 174 -19.41 15.05 3.99
C ARG A 174 -20.05 14.94 5.38
N GLY A 175 -21.10 15.73 5.63
CA GLY A 175 -21.86 15.67 6.88
C GLY A 175 -22.54 14.31 7.08
N GLN A 176 -23.14 13.76 6.02
CA GLN A 176 -23.72 12.41 6.06
C GLN A 176 -22.66 11.34 6.34
N LEU A 177 -21.51 11.41 5.65
CA LEU A 177 -20.42 10.46 5.86
C LEU A 177 -19.87 10.52 7.29
N ARG A 178 -19.70 11.73 7.86
CA ARG A 178 -19.26 11.91 9.25
C ARG A 178 -20.24 11.37 10.28
N ALA A 179 -21.53 11.29 9.96
CA ALA A 179 -22.52 10.70 10.86
C ALA A 179 -22.46 9.16 10.89
N LEU A 180 -21.89 8.53 9.85
CA LEU A 180 -21.78 7.08 9.71
C LEU A 180 -20.43 6.53 10.18
N LEU A 181 -19.36 7.32 10.08
CA LEU A 181 -18.00 6.88 10.37
C LEU A 181 -17.47 7.47 11.68
N ASP A 182 -16.82 6.62 12.49
CA ASP A 182 -15.98 7.10 13.58
C ASP A 182 -14.64 7.67 13.08
N SER A 183 -13.81 8.16 14.00
CA SER A 183 -12.54 8.80 13.65
C SER A 183 -11.49 7.86 13.04
N GLU A 184 -11.50 6.57 13.39
CA GLU A 184 -10.59 5.57 12.80
C GLU A 184 -11.08 5.20 11.40
N GLN A 185 -12.37 4.88 11.26
CA GLN A 185 -13.00 4.57 9.98
C GLN A 185 -12.89 5.75 8.99
N TRP A 186 -13.01 6.99 9.47
CA TRP A 186 -12.77 8.18 8.66
C TRP A 186 -11.34 8.25 8.13
N ARG A 187 -10.34 7.97 8.97
CA ARG A 187 -8.93 7.92 8.55
C ARG A 187 -8.68 6.81 7.54
N GLN A 188 -9.27 5.63 7.75
CA GLN A 188 -9.17 4.50 6.81
C GLN A 188 -9.83 4.82 5.48
N ALA A 189 -11.05 5.37 5.48
CA ALA A 189 -11.75 5.80 4.28
C ALA A 189 -10.92 6.83 3.49
N LYS A 190 -10.32 7.81 4.19
CA LYS A 190 -9.42 8.79 3.56
C LYS A 190 -8.15 8.15 2.99
N ALA A 191 -7.53 7.20 3.70
CA ALA A 191 -6.34 6.48 3.25
C ALA A 191 -6.62 5.57 2.04
N SER A 192 -7.82 5.00 1.94
CA SER A 192 -8.25 4.11 0.85
C SER A 192 -8.45 4.82 -0.51
N THR A 193 -8.43 6.16 -0.53
CA THR A 193 -8.57 6.95 -1.76
C THR A 193 -7.51 6.63 -2.82
N LEU A 194 -6.33 6.15 -2.41
CA LEU A 194 -5.23 5.82 -3.31
C LEU A 194 -5.36 4.45 -4.00
N ASN A 195 -6.21 3.56 -3.47
CA ASN A 195 -6.22 2.14 -3.86
C ASN A 195 -7.55 1.66 -4.50
N ALA A 196 -8.55 2.54 -4.63
CA ALA A 196 -9.85 2.17 -5.19
C ALA A 196 -9.84 2.19 -6.72
N HIS A 197 -9.63 1.02 -7.34
CA HIS A 197 -9.75 0.83 -8.79
C HIS A 197 -10.85 -0.19 -9.10
N TYR A 198 -11.82 0.21 -9.93
CA TYR A 198 -12.96 -0.62 -10.33
C TYR A 198 -12.77 -1.15 -11.76
N THR A 199 -13.03 -2.43 -11.98
CA THR A 199 -12.93 -3.11 -13.28
C THR A 199 -14.27 -3.02 -14.03
N ASP A 200 -14.26 -2.72 -15.33
CA ASP A 200 -15.49 -2.72 -16.12
C ASP A 200 -16.06 -4.16 -16.22
N PRO A 201 -17.32 -4.41 -15.83
CA PRO A 201 -17.93 -5.75 -15.87
C PRO A 201 -17.93 -6.37 -17.27
N ALA A 202 -17.97 -5.58 -18.34
CA ALA A 202 -17.91 -6.11 -19.70
C ALA A 202 -16.54 -6.74 -20.00
N ILE A 203 -15.44 -6.14 -19.50
CA ILE A 203 -14.08 -6.69 -19.59
C ILE A 203 -13.98 -7.97 -18.75
N ALA A 204 -14.51 -7.96 -17.52
CA ALA A 204 -14.49 -9.14 -16.65
C ALA A 204 -15.29 -10.32 -17.25
N GLN A 205 -16.46 -10.05 -17.85
CA GLN A 205 -17.27 -11.05 -18.54
C GLN A 205 -16.53 -11.67 -19.73
N THR A 206 -15.80 -10.84 -20.47
CA THR A 206 -14.98 -11.26 -21.61
C THR A 206 -13.84 -12.18 -21.16
N MET A 207 -13.16 -11.84 -20.07
CA MET A 207 -12.11 -12.69 -19.47
C MET A 207 -12.68 -14.04 -19.01
N TRP A 208 -13.87 -14.06 -18.38
CA TRP A 208 -14.54 -15.31 -18.01
C TRP A 208 -14.94 -16.17 -19.22
N SER A 209 -15.38 -15.54 -20.30
CA SER A 209 -15.73 -16.23 -21.56
C SER A 209 -14.49 -16.90 -22.15
N ALA A 210 -13.35 -16.19 -22.17
CA ALA A 210 -12.07 -16.74 -22.59
C ALA A 210 -11.56 -17.87 -21.67
N MET A 211 -11.72 -17.74 -20.34
CA MET A 211 -11.35 -18.78 -19.37
C MET A 211 -12.17 -20.06 -19.55
N THR A 212 -13.49 -19.93 -19.73
CA THR A 212 -14.39 -21.06 -20.01
C THR A 212 -14.01 -21.72 -21.33
N ARG A 213 -13.76 -20.91 -22.37
CA ARG A 213 -13.32 -21.39 -23.67
C ARG A 213 -12.00 -22.15 -23.60
N ALA A 214 -11.08 -21.72 -22.73
CA ALA A 214 -9.79 -22.39 -22.53
C ALA A 214 -9.92 -23.78 -21.90
N GLY A 215 -11.07 -24.14 -21.34
CA GLY A 215 -11.35 -25.45 -20.77
C GLY A 215 -11.76 -25.44 -19.29
N PHE A 216 -11.95 -24.27 -18.67
CA PHE A 216 -12.46 -24.20 -17.29
C PHE A 216 -13.94 -24.60 -17.23
N ASP A 217 -14.27 -25.55 -16.37
CA ASP A 217 -15.65 -26.01 -16.11
C ASP A 217 -16.00 -25.85 -14.61
N GLU A 218 -15.21 -26.48 -13.74
CA GLU A 218 -15.38 -26.40 -12.28
C GLU A 218 -14.04 -26.34 -11.53
N GLY A 219 -14.05 -25.78 -10.31
CA GLY A 219 -12.90 -25.78 -9.39
C GLY A 219 -12.73 -24.51 -8.57
N LEU A 220 -11.70 -24.50 -7.72
CA LEU A 220 -11.32 -23.32 -6.93
C LEU A 220 -10.67 -22.26 -7.81
N VAL A 221 -11.16 -21.02 -7.73
CA VAL A 221 -10.64 -19.88 -8.48
C VAL A 221 -10.28 -18.75 -7.54
N LEU A 222 -9.05 -18.27 -7.63
CA LEU A 222 -8.56 -17.14 -6.84
C LEU A 222 -8.76 -15.82 -7.59
N GLU A 223 -9.23 -14.81 -6.86
CA GLU A 223 -9.15 -13.40 -7.22
C GLU A 223 -8.29 -12.67 -6.16
N PRO A 224 -7.02 -12.33 -6.44
CA PRO A 224 -6.04 -11.90 -5.43
C PRO A 224 -6.25 -10.47 -4.88
N GLY A 225 -7.23 -9.74 -5.41
CA GLY A 225 -7.58 -8.37 -5.03
C GLY A 225 -9.01 -8.10 -5.48
N CYS A 226 -9.99 -8.70 -4.80
CA CYS A 226 -11.32 -8.88 -5.36
C CYS A 226 -12.22 -7.64 -5.36
N GLY A 227 -11.86 -6.60 -4.60
CA GLY A 227 -12.73 -5.45 -4.41
C GLY A 227 -14.12 -5.89 -3.94
N SER A 228 -15.17 -5.28 -4.47
CA SER A 228 -16.56 -5.67 -4.17
C SER A 228 -17.01 -6.95 -4.91
N GLY A 229 -16.10 -7.65 -5.61
CA GLY A 229 -16.35 -8.96 -6.23
C GLY A 229 -16.97 -8.89 -7.64
N THR A 230 -16.47 -8.03 -8.53
CA THR A 230 -16.99 -7.98 -9.91
C THR A 230 -16.72 -9.29 -10.67
N PHE A 231 -15.50 -9.85 -10.55
CA PHE A 231 -15.21 -11.16 -11.16
C PHE A 231 -15.95 -12.28 -10.43
N ILE A 232 -16.05 -12.23 -9.09
CA ILE A 232 -16.87 -13.16 -8.30
C ILE A 232 -18.30 -13.21 -8.85
N GLY A 233 -18.95 -12.06 -9.04
CA GLY A 233 -20.35 -11.99 -9.48
C GLY A 233 -20.64 -12.45 -10.90
N LEU A 234 -19.62 -12.42 -11.77
CA LEU A 234 -19.69 -12.86 -13.17
C LEU A 234 -19.15 -14.28 -13.39
N ALA A 235 -18.72 -14.95 -12.31
CA ALA A 235 -18.14 -16.28 -12.38
C ALA A 235 -19.16 -17.32 -12.90
N PRO A 236 -18.72 -18.30 -13.71
CA PRO A 236 -19.56 -19.41 -14.14
C PRO A 236 -19.95 -20.28 -12.93
N PRO A 237 -21.07 -21.03 -13.00
CA PRO A 237 -21.61 -21.77 -11.85
C PRO A 237 -20.66 -22.80 -11.20
N GLY A 238 -19.71 -23.36 -11.97
CA GLY A 238 -18.73 -24.33 -11.45
C GLY A 238 -17.54 -23.69 -10.70
N ALA A 239 -17.40 -22.36 -10.73
CA ALA A 239 -16.31 -21.66 -10.07
C ALA A 239 -16.59 -21.46 -8.57
N GLN A 240 -15.75 -22.05 -7.72
CA GLN A 240 -15.73 -21.76 -6.29
C GLN A 240 -14.75 -20.63 -6.02
N MET A 241 -15.29 -19.42 -5.87
CA MET A 241 -14.50 -18.19 -5.81
C MET A 241 -13.88 -17.96 -4.42
N VAL A 242 -12.56 -17.72 -4.42
CA VAL A 242 -11.79 -17.24 -3.27
C VAL A 242 -11.29 -15.84 -3.59
N GLY A 243 -11.88 -14.82 -2.97
CA GLY A 243 -11.45 -13.43 -3.09
C GLY A 243 -10.54 -13.04 -1.94
N VAL A 244 -9.47 -12.28 -2.21
CA VAL A 244 -8.64 -11.64 -1.19
C VAL A 244 -8.86 -10.13 -1.27
N GLU A 245 -9.19 -9.49 -0.16
CA GLU A 245 -9.39 -8.04 -0.09
C GLU A 245 -8.82 -7.47 1.21
N LEU A 246 -8.05 -6.39 1.09
CA LEU A 246 -7.37 -5.75 2.21
C LEU A 246 -8.28 -4.75 2.94
N ASP A 247 -9.18 -4.08 2.23
CA ASP A 247 -10.09 -3.10 2.81
C ASP A 247 -11.28 -3.78 3.52
N PRO A 248 -11.43 -3.61 4.85
CA PRO A 248 -12.49 -4.28 5.61
C PRO A 248 -13.91 -3.94 5.14
N THR A 249 -14.13 -2.71 4.67
CA THR A 249 -15.44 -2.27 4.18
C THR A 249 -15.78 -3.00 2.88
N THR A 250 -14.83 -3.00 1.94
CA THR A 250 -15.00 -3.61 0.63
C THR A 250 -15.12 -5.12 0.70
N ALA A 251 -14.35 -5.79 1.59
CA ALA A 251 -14.47 -7.22 1.85
C ALA A 251 -15.87 -7.59 2.39
N GLN A 252 -16.42 -6.81 3.32
CA GLN A 252 -17.79 -7.03 3.82
C GLN A 252 -18.84 -6.84 2.73
N ILE A 253 -18.68 -5.85 1.85
CA ILE A 253 -19.58 -5.63 0.70
C ILE A 253 -19.52 -6.84 -0.24
N ALA A 254 -18.33 -7.34 -0.57
CA ALA A 254 -18.17 -8.54 -1.40
C ALA A 254 -18.86 -9.75 -0.77
N HIS A 255 -18.70 -9.96 0.54
CA HIS A 255 -19.35 -11.05 1.26
C HIS A 255 -20.88 -10.94 1.26
N LEU A 256 -21.44 -9.74 1.49
CA LEU A 256 -22.89 -9.55 1.46
C LEU A 256 -23.47 -9.74 0.05
N LEU A 257 -22.73 -9.41 -1.00
CA LEU A 257 -23.15 -9.64 -2.38
C LEU A 257 -23.01 -11.11 -2.78
N TYR A 258 -21.97 -11.81 -2.32
CA TYR A 258 -21.63 -13.17 -2.72
C TYR A 258 -21.36 -14.04 -1.48
N PRO A 259 -22.40 -14.38 -0.71
CA PRO A 259 -22.26 -15.14 0.54
C PRO A 259 -21.74 -16.57 0.33
N ASP A 260 -21.80 -17.08 -0.90
CA ASP A 260 -21.30 -18.38 -1.33
C ASP A 260 -19.81 -18.37 -1.72
N ALA A 261 -19.18 -17.19 -1.83
CA ALA A 261 -17.74 -17.07 -2.04
C ALA A 261 -16.98 -17.05 -0.70
N GLN A 262 -15.71 -17.46 -0.72
CA GLN A 262 -14.78 -17.25 0.40
C GLN A 262 -14.10 -15.89 0.22
N VAL A 263 -14.36 -14.93 1.10
CA VAL A 263 -13.71 -13.61 1.08
C VAL A 263 -12.72 -13.53 2.23
N ARG A 264 -11.44 -13.41 1.93
CA ARG A 264 -10.34 -13.36 2.89
C ARG A 264 -9.99 -11.90 3.15
N LEU A 265 -10.27 -11.42 4.37
CA LEU A 265 -9.91 -10.09 4.82
C LEU A 265 -8.43 -10.07 5.25
N GLU A 266 -7.54 -9.95 4.27
CA GLU A 266 -6.09 -9.94 4.46
C GLU A 266 -5.38 -9.28 3.27
N GLY A 267 -4.10 -8.94 3.44
CA GLY A 267 -3.25 -8.57 2.31
C GLY A 267 -2.87 -9.81 1.51
N PHE A 268 -2.81 -9.71 0.18
CA PHE A 268 -2.41 -10.86 -0.63
C PHE A 268 -0.96 -11.29 -0.34
N GLU A 269 -0.09 -10.38 0.11
CA GLU A 269 1.27 -10.70 0.59
C GLU A 269 1.27 -11.54 1.88
N THR A 270 0.17 -11.54 2.63
CA THR A 270 -0.02 -12.37 3.83
C THR A 270 -0.83 -13.62 3.58
N THR A 271 -1.51 -13.76 2.44
CA THR A 271 -2.22 -14.99 2.08
C THR A 271 -1.28 -16.19 2.07
N ARG A 272 -1.64 -17.24 2.79
CA ARG A 272 -0.87 -18.48 2.93
C ARG A 272 -1.75 -19.69 2.60
N VAL A 273 -1.56 -20.25 1.43
CA VAL A 273 -2.24 -21.45 0.94
C VAL A 273 -1.26 -22.25 0.09
N PRO A 274 -1.35 -23.60 0.05
CA PRO A 274 -0.42 -24.43 -0.70
C PRO A 274 -0.23 -23.96 -2.15
N ASP A 275 1.00 -24.08 -2.68
CA ASP A 275 1.23 -23.86 -4.10
C ASP A 275 0.37 -24.85 -4.90
N GLY A 276 -0.20 -24.37 -6.01
CA GLY A 276 -1.14 -25.16 -6.80
C GLY A 276 -2.52 -25.39 -6.17
N SER A 277 -2.95 -24.60 -5.18
CA SER A 277 -4.29 -24.73 -4.58
C SER A 277 -5.45 -24.38 -5.52
N PHE A 278 -5.22 -23.58 -6.57
CA PHE A 278 -6.29 -23.08 -7.44
C PHE A 278 -6.23 -23.67 -8.84
N ALA A 279 -7.41 -24.02 -9.38
CA ALA A 279 -7.57 -24.44 -10.77
C ALA A 279 -7.29 -23.30 -11.76
N ALA A 280 -7.66 -22.07 -11.38
CA ALA A 280 -7.42 -20.86 -12.15
C ALA A 280 -7.28 -19.64 -11.25
N VAL A 281 -6.67 -18.58 -11.78
CA VAL A 281 -6.67 -17.24 -11.18
C VAL A 281 -7.22 -16.24 -12.20
N ILE A 282 -8.09 -15.35 -11.74
CA ILE A 282 -8.64 -14.28 -12.57
C ILE A 282 -8.75 -12.99 -11.75
N GLY A 283 -8.44 -11.84 -12.35
CA GLY A 283 -8.67 -10.58 -11.65
C GLY A 283 -7.90 -9.37 -12.19
N ASN A 284 -7.89 -8.31 -11.40
CA ASN A 284 -7.15 -7.08 -11.66
C ASN A 284 -6.10 -6.87 -10.56
N VAL A 285 -4.81 -6.88 -10.92
CA VAL A 285 -3.75 -6.71 -9.92
C VAL A 285 -3.55 -5.23 -9.59
N PRO A 286 -3.18 -4.86 -8.35
CA PRO A 286 -3.01 -3.46 -7.96
C PRO A 286 -1.87 -2.79 -8.75
N PHE A 287 -2.09 -1.53 -9.12
CA PHE A 287 -1.13 -0.73 -9.87
C PHE A 287 -0.27 0.10 -8.92
N GLY A 288 1.03 -0.19 -8.85
CA GLY A 288 1.93 0.52 -7.94
C GLY A 288 3.41 0.29 -8.21
N GLY A 289 4.20 1.32 -7.91
CA GLY A 289 5.66 1.29 -7.98
C GLY A 289 6.35 0.79 -6.70
N PHE A 290 5.58 0.45 -5.66
CA PHE A 290 6.10 0.00 -4.36
C PHE A 290 6.24 -1.52 -4.28
N THR A 291 6.95 -2.01 -3.26
CA THR A 291 7.19 -3.43 -2.99
C THR A 291 6.61 -3.81 -1.64
N VAL A 292 6.01 -4.99 -1.53
CA VAL A 292 5.56 -5.59 -0.27
C VAL A 292 6.47 -6.75 0.13
N HIS A 293 6.52 -7.04 1.44
CA HIS A 293 7.35 -8.11 1.97
C HIS A 293 6.56 -9.43 1.97
N ASP A 294 6.90 -10.32 1.04
CA ASP A 294 6.47 -11.72 1.04
C ASP A 294 7.74 -12.60 0.90
N PRO A 295 8.16 -13.31 1.95
CA PRO A 295 9.41 -14.08 1.93
C PRO A 295 9.33 -15.33 1.07
N ILE A 296 8.13 -15.79 0.70
CA ILE A 296 7.90 -17.03 -0.04
C ILE A 296 7.81 -16.69 -1.53
N HIS A 297 6.86 -15.83 -1.90
CA HIS A 297 6.52 -15.54 -3.29
C HIS A 297 7.08 -14.20 -3.79
N ASN A 298 7.74 -13.41 -2.92
CA ASN A 298 8.47 -12.19 -3.34
C ASN A 298 9.88 -12.02 -2.75
N PRO A 299 10.73 -13.07 -2.65
CA PRO A 299 12.07 -12.93 -2.10
C PRO A 299 12.95 -11.95 -2.91
N ALA A 300 12.62 -11.75 -4.18
CA ALA A 300 13.31 -10.84 -5.09
C ALA A 300 12.85 -9.37 -4.99
N ARG A 301 11.88 -9.04 -4.14
CA ARG A 301 11.30 -7.69 -3.94
C ARG A 301 10.81 -7.03 -5.23
N HIS A 302 10.05 -7.78 -6.03
CA HIS A 302 9.33 -7.25 -7.18
C HIS A 302 8.29 -6.21 -6.78
N ARG A 303 7.97 -5.28 -7.70
CA ARG A 303 6.88 -4.32 -7.56
C ARG A 303 5.55 -5.05 -7.35
N ILE A 304 4.59 -4.39 -6.72
CA ILE A 304 3.31 -4.99 -6.29
C ILE A 304 2.59 -5.77 -7.40
N HIS A 305 2.46 -5.21 -8.60
CA HIS A 305 1.80 -5.88 -9.74
C HIS A 305 2.53 -7.17 -10.18
N ASN A 306 3.86 -7.14 -10.22
CA ASN A 306 4.67 -8.30 -10.59
C ASN A 306 4.65 -9.38 -9.50
N HIS A 307 4.66 -8.97 -8.23
CA HIS A 307 4.50 -9.88 -7.10
C HIS A 307 3.15 -10.60 -7.15
N PHE A 308 2.04 -9.87 -7.37
CA PHE A 308 0.71 -10.46 -7.44
C PHE A 308 0.62 -11.50 -8.56
N LEU A 309 1.18 -11.21 -9.74
CA LEU A 309 1.25 -12.17 -10.84
C LEU A 309 2.11 -13.39 -10.48
N LEU A 310 3.33 -13.20 -9.97
CA LEU A 310 4.21 -14.31 -9.58
C LEU A 310 3.59 -15.22 -8.52
N LYS A 311 2.99 -14.63 -7.48
CA LYS A 311 2.31 -15.40 -6.44
C LYS A 311 1.12 -16.15 -7.02
N SER A 312 0.29 -15.49 -7.83
CA SER A 312 -0.84 -16.13 -8.52
C SER A 312 -0.38 -17.34 -9.36
N LEU A 313 0.72 -17.22 -10.10
CA LEU A 313 1.28 -18.32 -10.88
C LEU A 313 1.71 -19.49 -9.99
N ASN A 314 2.33 -19.24 -8.83
CA ASN A 314 2.71 -20.31 -7.90
C ASN A 314 1.50 -20.98 -7.24
N LEU A 315 0.47 -20.21 -6.89
CA LEU A 315 -0.76 -20.73 -6.27
C LEU A 315 -1.69 -21.44 -7.28
N THR A 316 -1.45 -21.30 -8.59
CA THR A 316 -2.20 -21.98 -9.64
C THR A 316 -1.64 -23.38 -9.89
N ALA A 317 -2.50 -24.39 -9.98
CA ALA A 317 -2.12 -25.76 -10.27
C ALA A 317 -1.47 -25.87 -11.67
N PRO A 318 -0.51 -26.79 -11.87
CA PRO A 318 0.02 -27.08 -13.20
C PRO A 318 -1.07 -27.31 -14.24
N GLY A 319 -0.91 -26.71 -15.42
CA GLY A 319 -1.93 -26.70 -16.48
C GLY A 319 -3.07 -25.70 -16.30
N GLY A 320 -3.23 -25.13 -15.11
CA GLY A 320 -4.20 -24.06 -14.83
C GLY A 320 -3.79 -22.72 -15.45
N TYR A 321 -4.75 -21.81 -15.58
CA TYR A 321 -4.52 -20.48 -16.18
C TYR A 321 -4.52 -19.37 -15.12
N VAL A 322 -3.68 -18.37 -15.37
CA VAL A 322 -3.74 -17.06 -14.70
C VAL A 322 -4.09 -16.01 -15.75
N MET A 323 -5.28 -15.41 -15.63
CA MET A 323 -5.74 -14.34 -16.52
C MET A 323 -5.92 -13.04 -15.74
N ALA A 324 -5.03 -12.08 -15.92
CA ALA A 324 -4.97 -10.90 -15.07
C ALA A 324 -4.80 -9.59 -15.84
N ILE A 325 -5.52 -8.57 -15.41
CA ILE A 325 -5.31 -7.18 -15.84
C ILE A 325 -4.12 -6.62 -15.04
N THR A 326 -3.16 -6.02 -15.73
CA THR A 326 -1.97 -5.39 -15.12
C THR A 326 -1.59 -4.10 -15.84
N THR A 327 -0.62 -3.35 -15.31
CA THR A 327 -0.09 -2.16 -16.01
C THR A 327 0.87 -2.57 -17.13
N ALA A 328 1.02 -1.71 -18.15
CA ALA A 328 2.08 -1.84 -19.14
C ALA A 328 3.49 -1.95 -18.53
N GLY A 329 3.68 -1.45 -17.29
CA GLY A 329 4.91 -1.58 -16.53
C GLY A 329 5.33 -3.02 -16.19
N THR A 330 4.48 -4.02 -16.43
CA THR A 330 4.83 -5.45 -16.34
C THR A 330 5.62 -5.88 -17.59
N LEU A 331 5.05 -5.69 -18.77
CA LEU A 331 5.65 -6.10 -20.04
C LEU A 331 6.71 -5.11 -20.55
N ASP A 332 6.48 -3.81 -20.44
CA ASP A 332 7.38 -2.77 -20.95
C ASP A 332 8.47 -2.35 -19.94
N ALA A 333 8.58 -3.03 -18.79
CA ALA A 333 9.67 -2.78 -17.86
C ALA A 333 11.04 -2.93 -18.54
N ALA A 334 11.90 -1.93 -18.36
CA ALA A 334 13.28 -1.96 -18.87
C ALA A 334 14.10 -3.15 -18.32
N SER A 335 13.79 -3.61 -17.11
CA SER A 335 14.36 -4.85 -16.57
C SER A 335 13.46 -6.03 -16.88
N ASP A 336 14.06 -7.10 -17.40
CA ASP A 336 13.38 -8.36 -17.71
C ASP A 336 13.29 -9.32 -16.52
N LYS A 337 13.83 -8.97 -15.36
CA LYS A 337 13.93 -9.85 -14.19
C LYS A 337 12.58 -10.47 -13.80
N ALA A 338 11.53 -9.64 -13.69
CA ALA A 338 10.19 -10.13 -13.35
C ALA A 338 9.63 -11.06 -14.43
N ARG A 339 9.85 -10.74 -15.71
CA ARG A 339 9.42 -11.58 -16.84
C ARG A 339 10.15 -12.92 -16.86
N ARG A 340 11.46 -12.94 -16.58
CA ARG A 340 12.24 -14.18 -16.44
C ARG A 340 11.76 -15.03 -15.27
N ASP A 341 11.47 -14.42 -14.12
CA ASP A 341 10.97 -15.14 -12.95
C ASP A 341 9.57 -15.74 -13.22
N MET A 342 8.70 -15.02 -13.95
CA MET A 342 7.40 -15.55 -14.40
C MET A 342 7.57 -16.66 -15.46
N HIS A 343 8.45 -16.47 -16.44
CA HIS A 343 8.77 -17.45 -17.48
C HIS A 343 9.36 -18.74 -16.91
N ALA A 344 10.03 -18.68 -15.76
CA ALA A 344 10.56 -19.85 -15.09
C ALA A 344 9.45 -20.82 -14.63
N VAL A 345 8.25 -20.31 -14.33
CA VAL A 345 7.13 -21.11 -13.81
C VAL A 345 5.95 -21.23 -14.78
N ALA A 346 5.83 -20.37 -15.78
CA ALA A 346 4.67 -20.34 -16.65
C ALA A 346 5.02 -19.94 -18.08
N ASP A 347 4.11 -20.29 -19.00
CA ASP A 347 4.16 -19.90 -20.40
C ASP A 347 3.16 -18.77 -20.64
N LEU A 348 3.59 -17.69 -21.30
CA LEU A 348 2.69 -16.64 -21.76
C LEU A 348 1.91 -17.17 -22.96
N VAL A 349 0.63 -17.45 -22.77
CA VAL A 349 -0.29 -17.90 -23.83
C VAL A 349 -0.60 -16.73 -24.78
N GLY A 350 -0.78 -15.54 -24.21
CA GLY A 350 -0.90 -14.29 -24.95
C GLY A 350 -1.14 -13.10 -24.02
N ALA A 351 -1.09 -11.91 -24.61
CA ALA A 351 -1.40 -10.64 -23.98
C ALA A 351 -2.22 -9.76 -24.92
N VAL A 352 -3.08 -8.91 -24.37
CA VAL A 352 -3.85 -7.90 -25.11
C VAL A 352 -3.67 -6.55 -24.43
N ARG A 353 -3.24 -5.53 -25.17
CA ARG A 353 -3.04 -4.17 -24.67
C ARG A 353 -4.29 -3.32 -24.92
N LEU A 354 -4.83 -2.75 -23.85
CA LEU A 354 -6.09 -2.00 -23.88
C LEU A 354 -5.85 -0.50 -24.15
N PRO A 355 -6.87 0.23 -24.65
CA PRO A 355 -6.81 1.68 -24.74
C PRO A 355 -6.54 2.33 -23.38
N SER A 356 -5.82 3.46 -23.36
CA SER A 356 -5.54 4.18 -22.11
C SER A 356 -6.82 4.67 -21.40
N THR A 357 -7.93 4.78 -22.12
CA THR A 357 -9.24 5.20 -21.60
C THR A 357 -10.13 4.04 -21.15
N ALA A 358 -9.68 2.77 -21.25
CA ALA A 358 -10.49 1.59 -20.96
C ALA A 358 -11.09 1.59 -19.54
N PHE A 359 -10.39 2.18 -18.57
CA PHE A 359 -10.85 2.29 -17.18
C PHE A 359 -11.21 3.73 -16.77
N GLU A 360 -11.21 4.70 -17.68
CA GLU A 360 -11.45 6.11 -17.35
C GLU A 360 -12.83 6.32 -16.73
N ARG A 361 -13.87 5.70 -17.31
CA ARG A 361 -15.25 5.82 -16.83
C ARG A 361 -15.44 5.24 -15.44
N VAL A 362 -14.70 4.18 -15.10
CA VAL A 362 -14.92 3.37 -13.89
C VAL A 362 -13.95 3.71 -12.76
N ALA A 363 -12.67 3.92 -13.08
CA ALA A 363 -11.58 4.15 -12.14
C ALA A 363 -10.99 5.57 -12.22
N GLY A 364 -11.37 6.38 -13.21
CA GLY A 364 -10.94 7.79 -13.32
C GLY A 364 -9.47 7.98 -13.70
N THR A 365 -8.80 6.94 -14.21
CA THR A 365 -7.37 6.97 -14.59
C THR A 365 -7.19 6.70 -16.08
N GLN A 366 -6.17 7.33 -16.68
CA GLN A 366 -5.74 7.07 -18.06
C GLN A 366 -4.38 6.38 -18.03
N VAL A 367 -4.37 5.04 -17.92
CA VAL A 367 -3.17 4.21 -17.79
C VAL A 367 -3.21 3.12 -18.86
N VAL A 368 -2.09 2.86 -19.53
CA VAL A 368 -1.97 1.72 -20.43
C VAL A 368 -1.94 0.43 -19.60
N THR A 369 -2.87 -0.46 -19.91
CA THR A 369 -3.07 -1.72 -19.18
C THR A 369 -3.06 -2.88 -20.17
N ASP A 370 -2.61 -4.03 -19.69
CA ASP A 370 -2.51 -5.26 -20.45
C ASP A 370 -3.34 -6.35 -19.75
N VAL A 371 -4.07 -7.14 -20.52
CA VAL A 371 -4.66 -8.42 -20.07
C VAL A 371 -3.66 -9.51 -20.42
N LEU A 372 -3.11 -10.19 -19.42
CA LEU A 372 -2.14 -11.27 -19.60
C LEU A 372 -2.83 -12.61 -19.39
N VAL A 373 -2.53 -13.58 -20.26
CA VAL A 373 -2.97 -14.97 -20.13
C VAL A 373 -1.73 -15.84 -20.01
N PHE A 374 -1.55 -16.44 -18.83
CA PHE A 374 -0.49 -17.41 -18.58
C PHE A 374 -1.08 -18.80 -18.36
N ARG A 375 -0.34 -19.82 -18.78
CA ARG A 375 -0.56 -21.21 -18.39
C ARG A 375 0.54 -21.63 -17.43
N ARG A 376 0.17 -22.18 -16.28
CA ARG A 376 1.14 -22.72 -15.32
C ARG A 376 1.81 -23.94 -15.93
N ARG A 377 3.14 -23.92 -16.00
CA ARG A 377 3.92 -25.03 -16.56
C ARG A 377 4.00 -26.20 -15.58
N GLU A 378 4.04 -27.41 -16.12
CA GLU A 378 4.36 -28.62 -15.37
C GLU A 378 5.73 -28.50 -14.68
N PRO A 379 5.90 -28.99 -13.43
CA PRO A 379 7.15 -28.86 -12.69
C PRO A 379 8.40 -29.38 -13.41
N ASP A 380 8.27 -30.44 -14.21
CA ASP A 380 9.38 -31.09 -14.92
C ASP A 380 9.58 -30.61 -16.36
N ALA A 381 8.73 -29.71 -16.86
CA ALA A 381 8.84 -29.19 -18.21
C ALA A 381 9.86 -28.05 -18.28
N ALA A 382 10.83 -28.17 -19.18
CA ALA A 382 11.82 -27.13 -19.41
C ALA A 382 11.17 -25.88 -20.04
N ALA A 383 11.55 -24.69 -19.54
CA ALA A 383 11.14 -23.44 -20.16
C ALA A 383 11.72 -23.34 -21.59
N PRO A 384 10.94 -22.91 -22.59
CA PRO A 384 11.46 -22.64 -23.92
C PRO A 384 12.61 -21.63 -23.85
N ALA A 385 13.67 -21.90 -24.61
CA ALA A 385 14.77 -20.96 -24.77
C ALA A 385 14.28 -19.77 -25.60
N ASP A 386 14.45 -18.56 -25.06
CA ASP A 386 14.28 -17.29 -25.77
C ASP A 386 12.85 -16.98 -26.27
N ALA A 387 11.96 -16.60 -25.34
CA ALA A 387 10.60 -16.17 -25.67
C ALA A 387 10.52 -14.66 -25.95
N ASP A 388 9.81 -14.25 -27.00
CA ASP A 388 9.75 -12.84 -27.46
C ASP A 388 9.37 -11.86 -26.36
N TRP A 389 8.39 -12.23 -25.53
CA TRP A 389 7.89 -11.37 -24.46
C TRP A 389 8.92 -11.09 -23.35
N LEU A 390 10.06 -11.80 -23.30
CA LEU A 390 11.15 -11.47 -22.39
C LEU A 390 11.86 -10.17 -22.79
N HIS A 391 11.79 -9.79 -24.07
CA HIS A 391 12.55 -8.69 -24.66
C HIS A 391 11.71 -7.42 -24.87
N SER A 392 12.41 -6.31 -25.08
CA SER A 392 11.80 -5.03 -25.43
C SER A 392 12.54 -4.43 -26.61
N ASP A 393 11.80 -3.84 -27.54
CA ASP A 393 12.32 -3.13 -28.70
C ASP A 393 12.11 -1.63 -28.52
N LEU A 394 12.98 -0.81 -29.11
CA LEU A 394 12.77 0.65 -29.17
C LEU A 394 11.88 0.97 -30.38
N VAL A 395 10.75 1.61 -30.13
CA VAL A 395 9.77 1.98 -31.15
C VAL A 395 9.66 3.50 -31.22
N ALA A 396 9.83 4.05 -32.42
CA ALA A 396 9.65 5.47 -32.67
C ALA A 396 8.14 5.77 -32.82
N LEU A 397 7.59 6.50 -31.85
CA LEU A 397 6.17 6.84 -31.79
C LEU A 397 5.97 8.35 -31.87
N ALA A 398 4.97 8.79 -32.66
CA ALA A 398 4.64 10.20 -32.80
C ALA A 398 3.70 10.68 -31.69
N ASP A 399 3.89 11.93 -31.25
CA ASP A 399 2.97 12.63 -30.37
C ASP A 399 1.83 13.32 -31.16
N ARG A 400 0.92 14.01 -30.45
CA ARG A 400 -0.22 14.72 -31.06
C ARG A 400 0.20 15.86 -32.01
N THR A 401 1.45 16.31 -31.94
CA THR A 401 2.03 17.37 -32.78
C THR A 401 2.83 16.81 -33.95
N GLY A 402 3.01 15.48 -34.02
CA GLY A 402 3.79 14.78 -35.04
C GLY A 402 5.28 14.63 -34.69
N GLU A 403 5.70 15.04 -33.50
CA GLU A 403 7.08 14.86 -33.02
C GLU A 403 7.29 13.40 -32.60
N THR A 404 8.37 12.77 -33.08
CA THR A 404 8.65 11.35 -32.81
C THR A 404 9.58 11.18 -31.61
N THR A 405 9.22 10.29 -30.69
CA THR A 405 10.04 9.89 -29.53
C THR A 405 10.22 8.37 -29.54
N GLU A 406 11.43 7.89 -29.25
CA GLU A 406 11.69 6.45 -29.07
C GLU A 406 11.28 6.00 -27.66
N ILE A 407 10.43 4.97 -27.59
CA ILE A 407 9.96 4.37 -26.34
C ILE A 407 10.20 2.86 -26.39
N GLY A 408 10.63 2.28 -25.28
CA GLY A 408 10.73 0.83 -25.13
C GLY A 408 9.34 0.20 -25.06
N VAL A 409 9.04 -0.69 -26.00
CA VAL A 409 7.80 -1.48 -26.04
C VAL A 409 8.18 -2.96 -26.01
N ASN A 410 7.46 -3.77 -25.25
CA ASN A 410 7.71 -5.21 -25.21
C ASN A 410 7.62 -5.83 -26.62
N ARG A 411 8.57 -6.71 -26.96
CA ARG A 411 8.64 -7.33 -28.29
C ARG A 411 7.40 -8.17 -28.64
N TYR A 412 6.66 -8.66 -27.64
CA TYR A 412 5.38 -9.30 -27.88
C TYR A 412 4.43 -8.40 -28.69
N PHE A 413 4.31 -7.12 -28.35
CA PHE A 413 3.40 -6.19 -29.04
C PHE A 413 3.95 -5.66 -30.37
N THR A 414 5.26 -5.72 -30.58
CA THR A 414 5.85 -5.41 -31.91
C THR A 414 5.68 -6.58 -32.88
N THR A 415 5.67 -7.81 -32.35
CA THR A 415 5.46 -9.05 -33.12
C THR A 415 3.98 -9.33 -33.35
N HIS A 416 3.12 -8.94 -32.39
CA HIS A 416 1.66 -9.08 -32.43
C HIS A 416 0.95 -7.71 -32.34
N PRO A 417 1.10 -6.83 -33.34
CA PRO A 417 0.44 -5.53 -33.33
C PRO A 417 -1.09 -5.63 -33.29
N GLU A 418 -1.67 -6.73 -33.78
CA GLU A 418 -3.10 -7.04 -33.70
C GLU A 418 -3.62 -7.17 -32.27
N HIS A 419 -2.75 -7.44 -31.30
CA HIS A 419 -3.10 -7.54 -29.88
C HIS A 419 -3.10 -6.18 -29.15
N VAL A 420 -2.86 -5.07 -29.86
CA VAL A 420 -3.04 -3.72 -29.34
C VAL A 420 -4.41 -3.19 -29.79
N LEU A 421 -5.32 -2.97 -28.85
CA LEU A 421 -6.66 -2.45 -29.11
C LEU A 421 -6.61 -0.93 -29.28
N GLY A 422 -6.02 -0.46 -30.38
CA GLY A 422 -5.90 0.95 -30.72
C GLY A 422 -4.52 1.29 -31.26
N THR A 423 -4.22 2.59 -31.35
CA THR A 423 -2.94 3.07 -31.91
C THR A 423 -1.98 3.51 -30.80
N LEU A 424 -0.76 2.96 -30.79
CA LEU A 424 0.33 3.43 -29.92
C LEU A 424 0.73 4.87 -30.30
N ARG A 425 0.79 5.74 -29.30
CA ARG A 425 1.20 7.14 -29.40
C ARG A 425 2.02 7.56 -28.20
N VAL A 426 2.62 8.73 -28.31
CA VAL A 426 3.27 9.42 -27.20
C VAL A 426 2.41 10.61 -26.77
N ASP A 427 2.30 10.84 -25.47
CA ASP A 427 1.68 12.04 -24.94
C ASP A 427 2.60 12.73 -23.93
N ARG A 428 2.41 14.05 -23.77
CA ARG A 428 3.17 14.85 -22.79
C ARG A 428 2.37 14.92 -21.50
N GLY A 429 2.81 14.21 -20.48
CA GLY A 429 2.18 14.22 -19.15
C GLY A 429 2.60 15.45 -18.34
N LEU A 430 1.82 15.76 -17.29
CA LEU A 430 2.07 16.89 -16.37
C LEU A 430 3.45 16.86 -15.67
N TYR A 431 4.12 15.70 -15.67
CA TYR A 431 5.38 15.44 -14.93
C TYR A 431 6.49 14.73 -15.73
N ARG A 432 6.22 14.27 -16.96
CA ARG A 432 7.21 13.62 -17.85
C ARG A 432 6.84 13.83 -19.31
N ASP A 433 7.80 14.28 -20.12
CA ASP A 433 7.74 14.17 -21.57
C ASP A 433 7.84 12.69 -21.97
N GLY A 434 7.01 12.20 -22.89
CA GLY A 434 7.20 10.88 -23.50
C GLY A 434 6.37 9.71 -22.94
N MET A 435 5.13 9.91 -22.45
CA MET A 435 4.33 8.80 -21.91
C MET A 435 3.66 7.99 -23.03
N LEU A 436 3.77 6.65 -22.97
CA LEU A 436 3.04 5.76 -23.87
C LEU A 436 1.53 5.88 -23.65
N VAL A 437 0.78 6.09 -24.73
CA VAL A 437 -0.69 6.11 -24.74
C VAL A 437 -1.20 5.20 -25.85
N VAL A 438 -2.29 4.49 -25.59
CA VAL A 438 -3.02 3.70 -26.59
C VAL A 438 -4.29 4.47 -26.90
N ALA A 439 -4.32 5.11 -28.07
CA ALA A 439 -5.48 5.87 -28.52
C ALA A 439 -6.55 4.91 -29.06
N ALA A 440 -7.71 4.89 -28.41
CA ALA A 440 -8.88 4.15 -28.90
C ALA A 440 -9.33 4.67 -30.28
N GLU A 441 -9.79 3.78 -31.14
CA GLU A 441 -10.41 4.18 -32.40
C GLU A 441 -11.85 4.67 -32.15
N PRO A 442 -12.32 5.74 -32.80
CA PRO A 442 -13.66 6.26 -32.57
C PRO A 442 -14.75 5.20 -32.82
N GLY A 443 -15.60 4.95 -31.82
CA GLY A 443 -16.73 4.03 -31.94
C GLY A 443 -16.40 2.55 -31.69
N THR A 444 -15.19 2.23 -31.21
CA THR A 444 -14.82 0.86 -30.81
C THR A 444 -15.47 0.46 -29.48
N ASP A 445 -15.92 -0.80 -29.42
CA ASP A 445 -16.34 -1.46 -28.19
C ASP A 445 -15.16 -2.28 -27.67
N VAL A 446 -14.48 -1.74 -26.66
CA VAL A 446 -13.26 -2.33 -26.08
C VAL A 446 -13.51 -3.75 -25.57
N ALA A 447 -14.70 -4.05 -25.05
CA ALA A 447 -15.01 -5.38 -24.55
C ALA A 447 -15.18 -6.39 -25.69
N ALA A 448 -15.89 -6.00 -26.76
CA ALA A 448 -16.05 -6.83 -27.94
C ALA A 448 -14.70 -7.10 -28.65
N ASP A 449 -13.88 -6.06 -28.82
CA ASP A 449 -12.56 -6.21 -29.43
C ASP A 449 -11.64 -7.09 -28.57
N LEU A 450 -11.72 -6.97 -27.25
CA LEU A 450 -11.00 -7.84 -26.33
C LEU A 450 -11.46 -9.29 -26.43
N ASP A 451 -12.77 -9.54 -26.56
CA ASP A 451 -13.35 -10.88 -26.71
C ASP A 451 -12.84 -11.56 -27.96
N ASP A 452 -12.83 -10.84 -29.08
CA ASP A 452 -12.26 -11.33 -30.34
C ASP A 452 -10.78 -11.70 -30.19
N ARG A 453 -9.97 -10.85 -29.53
CA ARG A 453 -8.53 -11.13 -29.34
C ARG A 453 -8.28 -12.29 -28.40
N LEU A 454 -8.94 -12.34 -27.24
CA LEU A 454 -8.78 -13.44 -26.30
C LEU A 454 -9.28 -14.76 -26.88
N THR A 455 -10.37 -14.75 -27.66
CA THR A 455 -10.87 -15.92 -28.37
C THR A 455 -9.82 -16.49 -29.32
N ASN A 456 -9.21 -15.64 -30.15
CA ASN A 456 -8.16 -16.08 -31.07
C ASN A 456 -6.91 -16.62 -30.34
N ILE A 457 -6.49 -15.95 -29.27
CA ILE A 457 -5.35 -16.38 -28.44
C ILE A 457 -5.62 -17.76 -27.84
N VAL A 458 -6.80 -17.97 -27.26
CA VAL A 458 -7.19 -19.22 -26.61
C VAL A 458 -7.37 -20.34 -27.64
N ASP A 459 -8.01 -20.07 -28.78
CA ASP A 459 -8.17 -21.07 -29.85
C ASP A 459 -6.83 -21.56 -30.38
N ALA A 460 -5.90 -20.62 -30.63
CA ALA A 460 -4.54 -20.99 -31.04
C ALA A 460 -3.81 -21.81 -29.97
N ALA A 461 -4.08 -21.57 -28.68
CA ALA A 461 -3.52 -22.36 -27.58
C ALA A 461 -4.11 -23.78 -27.54
N LEU A 462 -5.43 -23.91 -27.69
CA LEU A 462 -6.13 -25.20 -27.77
C LEU A 462 -5.62 -26.05 -28.94
N GLU A 463 -5.40 -25.44 -30.10
CA GLU A 463 -4.84 -26.13 -31.28
C GLU A 463 -3.43 -26.69 -31.04
N ARG A 464 -2.63 -26.04 -30.19
CA ARG A 464 -1.30 -26.52 -29.77
C ARG A 464 -1.34 -27.55 -28.66
N GLY A 465 -2.50 -27.79 -28.05
CA GLY A 465 -2.65 -28.64 -26.86
C GLY A 465 -2.31 -27.92 -25.55
N ASP A 466 -2.16 -26.59 -25.58
CA ASP A 466 -1.84 -25.75 -24.43
C ASP A 466 -3.11 -25.27 -23.70
N GLY A 467 -4.23 -26.00 -23.79
CA GLY A 467 -5.47 -25.62 -23.10
C GLY A 467 -5.35 -25.67 -21.57
N LEU A 468 -6.39 -25.18 -20.90
CA LEU A 468 -6.58 -25.35 -19.46
C LEU A 468 -7.02 -26.79 -19.21
N PHE A 469 -6.03 -27.64 -18.97
CA PHE A 469 -6.22 -29.04 -18.64
C PHE A 469 -5.51 -29.31 -17.32
N LEU A 470 -6.27 -29.61 -16.27
CA LEU A 470 -5.73 -30.15 -15.04
C LEU A 470 -5.57 -31.66 -15.23
N ALA A 471 -4.35 -32.17 -15.08
CA ALA A 471 -4.04 -33.58 -15.36
C ALA A 471 -4.83 -34.57 -14.46
N ASP A 472 -5.34 -34.11 -13.31
CA ASP A 472 -6.21 -34.88 -12.41
C ASP A 472 -7.20 -33.93 -11.70
N ALA A 473 -8.45 -34.34 -11.49
CA ALA A 473 -9.48 -33.51 -10.82
C ALA A 473 -9.17 -33.26 -9.33
N THR A 474 -8.20 -34.00 -8.77
CA THR A 474 -7.64 -33.85 -7.42
C THR A 474 -6.29 -33.12 -7.39
N ALA A 475 -5.86 -32.51 -8.50
CA ALA A 475 -4.53 -31.90 -8.64
C ALA A 475 -4.36 -30.56 -7.90
N THR A 476 -5.45 -29.97 -7.38
CA THR A 476 -5.34 -28.80 -6.51
C THR A 476 -4.85 -29.23 -5.12
N ALA A 477 -3.81 -28.58 -4.63
CA ALA A 477 -3.34 -28.80 -3.27
C ALA A 477 -4.48 -28.48 -2.28
N GLY A 478 -4.72 -29.37 -1.31
CA GLY A 478 -5.95 -29.47 -0.51
C GLY A 478 -6.24 -28.31 0.43
N MET A 479 -6.51 -27.13 -0.12
CA MET A 479 -7.00 -25.97 0.60
C MET A 479 -8.45 -26.19 1.06
N GLU A 480 -8.72 -25.90 2.33
CA GLU A 480 -10.09 -25.93 2.85
C GLU A 480 -10.88 -24.71 2.37
N PHE A 481 -11.99 -24.96 1.68
CA PHE A 481 -12.90 -23.92 1.22
C PHE A 481 -14.02 -23.71 2.25
N THR A 482 -14.12 -22.48 2.73
CA THR A 482 -15.18 -22.06 3.66
C THR A 482 -15.81 -20.78 3.13
N ALA A 483 -17.07 -20.85 2.71
CA ALA A 483 -17.81 -19.68 2.26
C ALA A 483 -18.00 -18.67 3.41
N GLY A 484 -17.97 -17.38 3.08
CA GLY A 484 -18.11 -16.30 4.05
C GLY A 484 -16.93 -15.32 4.07
N ALA A 485 -17.07 -14.24 4.82
CA ALA A 485 -15.95 -13.36 5.17
C ALA A 485 -15.14 -13.98 6.30
N LEU A 486 -13.85 -14.18 6.09
CA LEU A 486 -12.93 -14.76 7.06
C LEU A 486 -11.77 -13.78 7.26
N ASP A 487 -11.50 -13.41 8.52
CA ASP A 487 -10.30 -12.65 8.87
C ASP A 487 -9.10 -13.59 9.08
N THR A 488 -7.90 -13.02 9.25
CA THR A 488 -6.68 -13.81 9.45
C THR A 488 -6.76 -14.75 10.65
N ASP A 489 -7.45 -14.36 11.73
CA ASP A 489 -7.55 -15.16 12.94
C ASP A 489 -8.50 -16.36 12.72
N ALA A 490 -9.58 -16.18 11.95
CA ALA A 490 -10.49 -17.25 11.52
C ALA A 490 -9.88 -18.19 10.47
N LEU A 491 -8.93 -17.70 9.67
CA LEU A 491 -8.29 -18.45 8.58
C LEU A 491 -7.11 -19.31 9.05
N TYR A 492 -6.35 -18.86 10.04
CA TYR A 492 -5.12 -19.51 10.48
C TYR A 492 -5.09 -19.84 11.98
N GLY A 493 -6.07 -19.43 12.79
CA GLY A 493 -6.08 -19.71 14.24
C GLY A 493 -4.79 -19.28 14.96
N GLU A 494 -4.46 -19.95 16.07
CA GLU A 494 -3.12 -19.89 16.70
C GLU A 494 -2.05 -20.71 15.93
N ASP A 495 -2.18 -20.89 14.61
CA ASP A 495 -1.19 -21.68 13.86
C ASP A 495 0.17 -20.98 13.79
N ILE A 496 1.21 -21.81 13.91
CA ILE A 496 2.60 -21.41 13.75
C ILE A 496 2.78 -20.77 12.35
N PRO A 497 3.25 -19.51 12.26
CA PRO A 497 3.37 -18.82 10.98
C PRO A 497 4.29 -19.55 9.99
N ILE A 498 3.95 -19.55 8.70
CA ILE A 498 4.84 -20.09 7.65
C ILE A 498 6.15 -19.30 7.60
N GLY A 499 7.25 -20.03 7.44
CA GLY A 499 8.61 -19.55 7.57
C GLY A 499 9.16 -19.67 8.99
N HIS A 500 8.31 -19.91 10.00
CA HIS A 500 8.75 -20.11 11.38
C HIS A 500 9.71 -21.30 11.47
N VAL A 501 10.87 -21.06 12.07
CA VAL A 501 11.92 -22.06 12.23
C VAL A 501 11.84 -22.65 13.64
N SER A 502 11.77 -23.97 13.75
CA SER A 502 11.81 -24.69 15.02
C SER A 502 13.05 -25.57 15.08
N TYR A 503 13.44 -25.95 16.30
CA TYR A 503 14.52 -26.91 16.53
C TYR A 503 14.00 -27.99 17.46
N ASP A 504 14.02 -29.23 17.00
CA ASP A 504 13.65 -30.39 17.79
C ASP A 504 14.89 -30.92 18.53
N GLU A 505 14.90 -30.81 19.86
CA GLU A 505 15.99 -31.28 20.72
C GLU A 505 16.16 -32.81 20.67
N THR A 506 15.09 -33.55 20.36
CA THR A 506 15.07 -35.02 20.32
C THR A 506 15.77 -35.55 19.07
N THR A 507 15.45 -34.97 17.92
CA THR A 507 16.00 -35.39 16.63
C THR A 507 17.25 -34.61 16.23
N GLY A 508 17.49 -33.44 16.85
CA GLY A 508 18.59 -32.53 16.51
C GLY A 508 18.41 -31.83 15.17
N VAL A 509 17.18 -31.81 14.65
CA VAL A 509 16.84 -31.29 13.32
C VAL A 509 16.17 -29.93 13.47
N PHE A 510 16.58 -28.99 12.62
CA PHE A 510 15.83 -27.76 12.43
C PHE A 510 14.71 -28.03 11.42
N THR A 511 13.53 -27.52 11.71
CA THR A 511 12.41 -27.51 10.77
C THR A 511 12.00 -26.09 10.46
N ARG A 512 11.44 -25.87 9.29
CA ARG A 512 10.80 -24.61 8.90
C ARG A 512 9.36 -24.93 8.54
N ARG A 513 8.41 -24.20 9.11
CA ARG A 513 7.01 -24.28 8.74
C ARG A 513 6.86 -23.89 7.26
N GLY A 514 6.67 -24.87 6.39
CA GLY A 514 6.27 -24.68 5.01
C GLY A 514 4.76 -24.62 4.90
N ILE A 515 4.28 -24.44 3.68
CA ILE A 515 2.83 -24.37 3.44
C ILE A 515 2.17 -25.75 3.58
N ASP A 516 2.87 -26.81 3.18
CA ASP A 516 2.42 -28.20 3.27
C ASP A 516 2.81 -28.90 4.59
N GLY A 517 3.26 -28.13 5.58
CA GLY A 517 3.78 -28.63 6.86
C GLY A 517 5.26 -28.36 7.07
N ASP A 518 5.86 -29.06 8.02
CA ASP A 518 7.22 -28.76 8.48
C ASP A 518 8.30 -29.39 7.58
N GLU A 519 9.17 -28.55 7.02
CA GLU A 519 10.29 -28.96 6.17
C GLU A 519 11.60 -29.03 6.98
N ALA A 520 12.34 -30.14 6.87
CA ALA A 520 13.67 -30.24 7.47
C ALA A 520 14.65 -29.28 6.78
N MET A 521 15.37 -28.47 7.56
CA MET A 521 16.34 -27.51 7.06
C MET A 521 17.77 -27.85 7.45
N LYS A 522 18.71 -27.61 6.52
CA LYS A 522 20.12 -27.86 6.74
C LYS A 522 20.82 -26.61 7.28
N VAL A 523 21.15 -26.63 8.57
CA VAL A 523 22.00 -25.61 9.21
C VAL A 523 23.44 -26.14 9.27
N PRO A 524 24.46 -25.38 8.83
CA PRO A 524 25.86 -25.80 8.96
C PRO A 524 26.21 -26.10 10.42
N ALA A 525 26.89 -27.22 10.68
CA ALA A 525 27.24 -27.65 12.04
C ALA A 525 27.98 -26.57 12.86
N THR A 526 28.78 -25.73 12.18
CA THR A 526 29.48 -24.59 12.80
C THR A 526 28.55 -23.47 13.28
N ARG A 527 27.27 -23.49 12.91
CA ARG A 527 26.27 -22.45 13.17
C ARG A 527 25.06 -22.93 13.96
N THR A 528 24.94 -24.23 14.22
CA THR A 528 23.83 -24.83 14.96
C THR A 528 23.61 -24.14 16.31
N THR A 529 24.66 -23.99 17.11
CA THR A 529 24.58 -23.37 18.46
C THR A 529 24.15 -21.91 18.39
N GLU A 530 24.74 -21.13 17.48
CA GLU A 530 24.40 -19.72 17.28
C GLU A 530 22.94 -19.56 16.81
N THR A 531 22.49 -20.42 15.90
CA THR A 531 21.12 -20.43 15.38
C THR A 531 20.11 -20.73 16.49
N ARG A 532 20.40 -21.71 17.37
CA ARG A 532 19.55 -22.01 18.54
C ARG A 532 19.43 -20.81 19.48
N HIS A 533 20.51 -20.07 19.74
CA HIS A 533 20.41 -18.83 20.52
C HIS A 533 19.57 -17.75 19.84
N LEU A 534 19.66 -17.60 18.51
CA LEU A 534 18.81 -16.66 17.76
C LEU A 534 17.33 -17.03 17.87
N LEU A 535 16.98 -18.31 17.78
CA LEU A 535 15.61 -18.80 18.00
C LEU A 535 15.16 -18.53 19.43
N ARG A 536 16.02 -18.76 20.43
CA ARG A 536 15.69 -18.45 21.83
C ARG A 536 15.44 -16.96 22.05
N LEU A 537 16.24 -16.08 21.43
CA LEU A 537 16.01 -14.63 21.46
C LEU A 537 14.69 -14.25 20.80
N ARG A 538 14.35 -14.87 19.66
CA ARG A 538 13.08 -14.68 18.96
C ARG A 538 11.91 -15.05 19.86
N ASP A 539 11.95 -16.22 20.49
CA ASP A 539 10.85 -16.73 21.31
C ASP A 539 10.65 -15.88 22.56
N LEU A 540 11.74 -15.50 23.23
CA LEU A 540 11.68 -14.60 24.39
C LEU A 540 11.19 -13.20 24.00
N PHE A 541 11.60 -12.68 22.85
CA PHE A 541 11.07 -11.42 22.35
C PHE A 541 9.57 -11.52 22.06
N ALA A 542 9.13 -12.56 21.34
CA ALA A 542 7.73 -12.79 21.02
C ALA A 542 6.88 -12.93 22.29
N ALA A 543 7.33 -13.72 23.27
CA ALA A 543 6.68 -13.85 24.58
C ALA A 543 6.64 -12.52 25.34
N THR A 544 7.74 -11.75 25.32
CA THR A 544 7.81 -10.43 25.95
C THR A 544 6.82 -9.45 25.33
N ILE A 545 6.62 -9.48 24.01
CA ILE A 545 5.63 -8.64 23.32
C ILE A 545 4.21 -9.12 23.56
N ALA A 546 3.96 -10.43 23.51
CA ALA A 546 2.65 -11.02 23.76
C ALA A 546 2.15 -10.72 25.18
N ALA A 547 3.02 -10.86 26.18
CA ALA A 547 2.70 -10.54 27.57
C ALA A 547 2.36 -9.05 27.78
N GLN A 548 2.81 -8.15 26.90
CA GLN A 548 2.44 -6.73 26.97
C GLN A 548 1.07 -6.41 26.34
N ARG A 549 0.54 -7.30 25.51
CA ARG A 549 -0.79 -7.17 24.86
C ARG A 549 -1.93 -7.77 25.68
N THR A 550 -1.64 -8.76 26.53
CA THR A 550 -2.61 -9.49 27.35
C THR A 550 -2.73 -8.89 28.77
N GLN A 551 -3.71 -9.32 29.56
CA GLN A 551 -3.85 -8.93 30.99
C GLN A 551 -2.77 -9.56 31.90
N SER A 552 -1.55 -9.80 31.40
CA SER A 552 -0.45 -10.40 32.16
C SER A 552 0.03 -9.48 33.28
N SER A 553 0.48 -10.06 34.40
CA SER A 553 0.95 -9.31 35.56
C SER A 553 2.27 -8.57 35.27
N ARG A 554 2.54 -7.51 36.04
CA ARG A 554 3.83 -6.80 35.97
C ARG A 554 5.02 -7.71 36.28
N ALA A 555 4.85 -8.64 37.22
CA ALA A 555 5.90 -9.58 37.61
C ALA A 555 6.27 -10.53 36.46
N GLU A 556 5.29 -11.04 35.72
CA GLU A 556 5.54 -11.90 34.54
C GLU A 556 6.25 -11.14 33.42
N ARG A 557 5.85 -9.91 33.14
CA ARG A 557 6.51 -9.06 32.13
C ARG A 557 7.96 -8.72 32.51
N ASP A 558 8.20 -8.43 33.80
CA ASP A 558 9.54 -8.14 34.30
C ASP A 558 10.43 -9.39 34.28
N ALA A 559 9.88 -10.58 34.54
CA ALA A 559 10.59 -11.86 34.42
C ALA A 559 10.98 -12.17 32.97
N LEU A 560 10.05 -12.08 32.02
CA LEU A 560 10.32 -12.28 30.58
C LEU A 560 11.38 -11.30 30.06
N ARG A 561 11.35 -10.05 30.53
CA ARG A 561 12.35 -9.03 30.20
C ARG A 561 13.71 -9.35 30.80
N ALA A 562 13.77 -9.89 32.02
CA ALA A 562 15.02 -10.32 32.63
C ALA A 562 15.64 -11.49 31.84
N ASP A 563 14.84 -12.48 31.47
CA ASP A 563 15.27 -13.62 30.65
C ASP A 563 15.77 -13.15 29.28
N LEU A 564 15.03 -12.25 28.61
CA LEU A 564 15.45 -11.67 27.34
C LEU A 564 16.78 -10.92 27.47
N ASN A 565 16.96 -10.14 28.55
CA ASN A 565 18.22 -9.44 28.84
C ASN A 565 19.39 -10.42 29.00
N GLU A 566 19.22 -11.48 29.80
CA GLU A 566 20.26 -12.46 30.08
C GLU A 566 20.69 -13.18 28.79
N VAL A 567 19.73 -13.67 28.01
CA VAL A 567 20.03 -14.38 26.75
C VAL A 567 20.67 -13.44 25.73
N TYR A 568 20.22 -12.19 25.64
CA TYR A 568 20.83 -11.21 24.73
C TYR A 568 22.25 -10.85 25.14
N ASP A 569 22.51 -10.63 26.44
CA ASP A 569 23.86 -10.34 26.93
C ASP A 569 24.80 -11.53 26.71
N ALA A 570 24.32 -12.76 26.94
CA ALA A 570 25.07 -13.96 26.62
C ALA A 570 25.38 -14.08 25.12
N TYR A 571 24.41 -13.80 24.25
CA TYR A 571 24.61 -13.79 22.80
C TYR A 571 25.64 -12.73 22.38
N LEU A 572 25.46 -11.48 22.83
CA LEU A 572 26.33 -10.37 22.50
C LEU A 572 27.79 -10.62 22.94
N ASN A 573 27.99 -11.15 24.15
CA ASN A 573 29.31 -11.47 24.68
C ASN A 573 30.00 -12.62 23.92
N THR A 574 29.22 -13.57 23.38
CA THR A 574 29.76 -14.77 22.72
C THR A 574 30.00 -14.55 21.23
N TYR A 575 29.06 -13.92 20.53
CA TYR A 575 29.05 -13.83 19.06
C TYR A 575 29.24 -12.41 18.53
N GLY A 576 29.08 -11.39 19.38
CA GLY A 576 28.99 -9.99 18.99
C GLY A 576 27.56 -9.58 18.59
N PRO A 577 27.39 -8.37 18.03
CA PRO A 577 26.06 -7.81 17.72
C PRO A 577 25.25 -8.72 16.78
N VAL A 578 23.93 -8.75 16.95
CA VAL A 578 23.02 -9.50 16.06
C VAL A 578 23.07 -8.94 14.65
N ASN A 579 23.10 -7.61 14.49
CA ASN A 579 23.08 -6.93 13.20
C ASN A 579 24.46 -6.86 12.51
N ARG A 580 25.51 -7.41 13.12
CA ARG A 580 26.87 -7.38 12.55
C ARG A 580 26.91 -7.94 11.12
N ALA A 581 27.59 -7.25 10.22
CA ALA A 581 27.76 -7.71 8.84
C ALA A 581 29.23 -7.80 8.44
N LYS A 582 29.56 -8.77 7.58
CA LYS A 582 30.86 -8.80 6.89
C LYS A 582 30.73 -8.11 5.55
N LEU A 583 31.63 -7.18 5.28
CA LEU A 583 31.74 -6.54 3.97
C LEU A 583 32.46 -7.52 3.02
N VAL A 584 31.82 -7.88 1.92
CA VAL A 584 32.32 -8.82 0.91
C VAL A 584 32.29 -8.12 -0.46
N GLY A 585 33.38 -8.23 -1.22
CA GLY A 585 33.52 -7.50 -2.49
C GLY A 585 34.21 -6.14 -2.33
N GLY A 586 34.41 -5.43 -3.43
CA GLY A 586 35.01 -4.09 -3.47
C GLY A 586 36.53 -4.03 -3.25
N LYS A 587 37.22 -5.17 -3.08
CA LYS A 587 38.69 -5.22 -3.03
C LYS A 587 39.26 -5.55 -4.39
N GLU A 588 40.13 -4.69 -4.92
CA GLU A 588 40.90 -4.98 -6.13
C GLU A 588 41.56 -6.35 -6.04
N ARG A 589 41.41 -7.15 -7.10
CA ARG A 589 42.06 -8.47 -7.17
C ARG A 589 43.57 -8.27 -7.32
N THR A 590 44.33 -9.13 -6.67
CA THR A 590 45.76 -9.26 -6.98
C THR A 590 45.95 -9.88 -8.36
N ALA A 591 47.13 -9.70 -8.97
CA ALA A 591 47.45 -10.32 -10.26
C ALA A 591 47.29 -11.85 -10.24
N GLU A 592 47.60 -12.50 -9.11
CA GLU A 592 47.46 -13.95 -8.94
C GLU A 592 45.98 -14.38 -8.88
N GLU A 593 45.13 -13.60 -8.20
CA GLU A 593 43.68 -13.85 -8.15
C GLU A 593 42.99 -13.59 -9.48
N ALA A 594 43.38 -12.53 -10.19
CA ALA A 594 42.89 -12.24 -11.54
C ALA A 594 43.29 -13.37 -12.51
N ALA A 595 44.54 -13.82 -12.48
CA ALA A 595 44.99 -14.95 -13.31
C ALA A 595 44.22 -16.25 -13.01
N LYS A 596 43.96 -16.53 -11.72
CA LYS A 596 43.12 -17.68 -11.33
C LYS A 596 41.69 -17.54 -11.83
N LYS A 597 41.12 -16.33 -11.76
CA LYS A 597 39.76 -16.07 -12.25
C LYS A 597 39.66 -16.17 -13.76
N PHE A 598 40.67 -15.68 -14.48
CA PHE A 598 40.81 -15.84 -15.92
C PHE A 598 40.80 -17.31 -16.31
N ALA A 599 41.61 -18.15 -15.65
CA ALA A 599 41.64 -19.59 -15.91
C ALA A 599 40.30 -20.28 -15.66
N GLU A 600 39.56 -19.87 -14.61
CA GLU A 600 38.21 -20.36 -14.34
C GLU A 600 37.23 -19.97 -15.45
N LEU A 601 37.28 -18.71 -15.89
CA LEU A 601 36.42 -18.18 -16.96
C LEU A 601 36.74 -18.82 -18.32
N GLU A 602 38.02 -19.01 -18.62
CA GLU A 602 38.49 -19.72 -19.81
C GLU A 602 37.97 -21.17 -19.82
N GLY A 603 38.10 -21.90 -18.70
CA GLY A 603 37.60 -23.27 -18.60
C GLY A 603 36.09 -23.37 -18.86
N LYS A 604 35.31 -22.45 -18.29
CA LYS A 604 33.86 -22.37 -18.55
C LYS A 604 33.55 -22.03 -20.00
N TRP A 605 34.27 -21.08 -20.59
CA TRP A 605 34.08 -20.70 -21.98
C TRP A 605 34.39 -21.87 -22.92
N ARG A 606 35.48 -22.60 -22.69
CA ARG A 606 35.85 -23.79 -23.47
C ARG A 606 34.83 -24.93 -23.34
N THR A 607 34.25 -25.11 -22.15
CA THR A 607 33.18 -26.09 -21.90
C THR A 607 31.89 -25.70 -22.63
N ALA A 608 31.57 -24.41 -22.66
CA ALA A 608 30.39 -23.90 -23.38
C ALA A 608 30.55 -23.95 -24.90
N ASN A 609 31.79 -23.95 -25.41
CA ASN A 609 32.13 -23.98 -26.83
C ASN A 609 32.74 -25.33 -27.24
N ARG A 610 32.11 -26.43 -26.80
CA ARG A 610 32.53 -27.78 -27.18
C ARG A 610 32.46 -27.98 -28.69
N ASP A 611 33.37 -28.79 -29.22
CA ASP A 611 33.35 -29.18 -30.62
C ASP A 611 32.24 -30.19 -30.93
N ALA A 612 32.11 -30.58 -32.20
CA ALA A 612 31.07 -31.50 -32.66
C ALA A 612 31.16 -32.90 -32.02
N ASP A 613 32.31 -33.28 -31.46
CA ASP A 613 32.53 -34.54 -30.76
C ASP A 613 32.34 -34.40 -29.23
N GLY A 614 31.94 -33.22 -28.76
CA GLY A 614 31.63 -32.92 -27.37
C GLY A 614 32.85 -32.65 -26.49
N ALA A 615 34.04 -32.50 -27.08
CA ALA A 615 35.27 -32.14 -26.38
C ALA A 615 35.38 -30.62 -26.22
N ASP A 616 35.93 -30.16 -25.09
CA ASP A 616 36.12 -28.72 -24.83
C ASP A 616 37.00 -28.09 -25.92
N TYR A 617 36.71 -26.85 -26.32
CA TYR A 617 37.39 -26.17 -27.43
C TYR A 617 38.93 -26.31 -27.35
N PRO A 618 39.60 -26.95 -28.33
CA PRO A 618 41.03 -27.28 -28.24
C PRO A 618 41.96 -26.19 -28.80
N GLY A 619 41.41 -25.17 -29.47
CA GLY A 619 42.19 -24.11 -30.11
C GLY A 619 42.68 -23.01 -29.14
N PRO A 620 43.56 -22.10 -29.60
CA PRO A 620 43.86 -20.88 -28.85
C PRO A 620 42.59 -20.02 -28.72
N LEU A 621 42.42 -19.36 -27.57
CA LEU A 621 41.32 -18.40 -27.36
C LEU A 621 41.37 -17.32 -28.45
N PRO A 622 40.24 -17.00 -29.10
CA PRO A 622 40.14 -15.81 -29.93
C PRO A 622 40.56 -14.55 -29.16
N GLU A 623 41.22 -13.59 -29.82
CA GLU A 623 41.79 -12.40 -29.15
C GLU A 623 40.72 -11.53 -28.46
N ASP A 624 39.55 -11.39 -29.08
CA ASP A 624 38.40 -10.66 -28.54
C ASP A 624 37.83 -11.32 -27.29
N VAL A 625 37.70 -12.65 -27.30
CA VAL A 625 37.28 -13.43 -26.14
C VAL A 625 38.32 -13.36 -25.03
N ALA A 626 39.60 -13.50 -25.35
CA ALA A 626 40.67 -13.38 -24.36
C ALA A 626 40.67 -12.01 -23.68
N ALA A 627 40.46 -10.92 -24.43
CA ALA A 627 40.35 -9.58 -23.88
C ALA A 627 39.11 -9.42 -22.96
N GLU A 628 37.95 -9.95 -23.37
CA GLU A 628 36.73 -9.90 -22.55
C GLU A 628 36.87 -10.71 -21.25
N LEU A 629 37.48 -11.89 -21.32
CA LEU A 629 37.72 -12.73 -20.15
C LEU A 629 38.73 -12.09 -19.19
N ASP A 630 39.74 -11.39 -19.71
CA ASP A 630 40.69 -10.62 -18.90
C ASP A 630 39.99 -9.47 -18.18
N GLU A 631 39.19 -8.68 -18.89
CA GLU A 631 38.40 -7.61 -18.28
C GLU A 631 37.48 -8.14 -17.16
N LYS A 632 36.77 -9.24 -17.40
CA LYS A 632 35.93 -9.91 -16.38
C LYS A 632 36.76 -10.48 -15.23
N ALA A 633 37.97 -10.96 -15.50
CA ALA A 633 38.88 -11.46 -14.48
C ALA A 633 39.37 -10.34 -13.54
N TRP A 634 39.39 -9.09 -14.00
CA TRP A 634 39.67 -7.90 -13.18
C TRP A 634 38.42 -7.26 -12.56
N GLN A 635 37.22 -7.56 -13.08
CA GLN A 635 35.97 -6.99 -12.59
C GLN A 635 35.66 -7.40 -11.15
N VAL A 636 35.66 -6.41 -10.25
CA VAL A 636 35.35 -6.59 -8.84
C VAL A 636 33.84 -6.53 -8.61
N SER A 637 33.30 -7.46 -7.81
CA SER A 637 31.92 -7.34 -7.35
C SER A 637 31.79 -6.11 -6.45
N ALA A 638 30.70 -5.35 -6.60
CA ALA A 638 30.40 -4.24 -5.71
C ALA A 638 30.47 -4.70 -4.23
N PRO A 639 30.98 -3.86 -3.32
CA PRO A 639 30.98 -4.17 -1.90
C PRO A 639 29.54 -4.41 -1.43
N SER A 640 29.31 -5.57 -0.83
CA SER A 640 28.01 -6.00 -0.30
C SER A 640 28.16 -6.41 1.16
N ARG A 641 27.14 -6.13 1.97
CA ARG A 641 27.10 -6.50 3.39
C ARG A 641 26.41 -7.86 3.53
N ARG A 642 27.09 -8.82 4.15
CA ARG A 642 26.58 -10.19 4.33
C ARG A 642 26.51 -10.58 5.80
N GLN A 643 25.33 -11.01 6.25
CA GLN A 643 25.07 -11.47 7.63
C GLN A 643 24.85 -12.99 7.63
N THR A 644 25.94 -13.73 7.43
CA THR A 644 25.90 -15.20 7.24
C THR A 644 25.29 -15.98 8.40
N HIS A 645 25.36 -15.47 9.64
CA HIS A 645 24.76 -16.13 10.82
C HIS A 645 23.23 -16.12 10.79
N LEU A 646 22.62 -15.19 10.04
CA LEU A 646 21.17 -15.08 9.93
C LEU A 646 20.61 -15.86 8.74
N GLU A 647 21.45 -16.38 7.84
CA GLU A 647 20.99 -16.96 6.56
C GLU A 647 19.94 -18.07 6.74
N ALA A 648 20.12 -18.95 7.74
CA ALA A 648 19.20 -20.05 8.00
C ALA A 648 17.81 -19.56 8.47
N VAL A 649 17.79 -18.49 9.26
CA VAL A 649 16.58 -17.98 9.92
C VAL A 649 16.03 -16.73 9.25
N ARG A 650 16.66 -16.22 8.18
CA ARG A 650 16.31 -14.93 7.56
C ARG A 650 14.85 -14.83 7.11
N ALA A 651 14.24 -15.94 6.72
CA ALA A 651 12.86 -16.00 6.26
C ALA A 651 11.84 -16.18 7.40
N ASP A 652 12.31 -16.35 8.64
CA ASP A 652 11.44 -16.50 9.81
C ASP A 652 10.74 -15.18 10.16
N PRO A 653 9.40 -15.17 10.25
CA PRO A 653 8.63 -13.96 10.53
C PRO A 653 8.99 -13.26 11.85
N GLY A 654 9.40 -14.03 12.86
CA GLY A 654 9.79 -13.51 14.16
C GLY A 654 11.17 -12.85 14.18
N MET A 655 12.00 -13.03 13.14
CA MET A 655 13.38 -12.52 13.18
C MET A 655 13.50 -11.01 13.08
N ALA A 656 12.50 -10.33 12.52
CA ALA A 656 12.42 -8.87 12.57
C ALA A 656 12.48 -8.34 14.02
N GLY A 657 11.87 -9.05 14.96
CA GLY A 657 11.89 -8.72 16.38
C GLY A 657 13.29 -8.80 17.00
N VAL A 658 14.06 -9.83 16.63
CA VAL A 658 15.42 -10.00 17.15
C VAL A 658 16.38 -8.96 16.58
N LEU A 659 16.22 -8.60 15.30
CA LEU A 659 16.99 -7.49 14.72
C LEU A 659 16.70 -6.16 15.42
N ALA A 660 15.48 -5.98 15.92
CA ALA A 660 15.05 -4.80 16.65
C ALA A 660 15.47 -4.77 18.14
N LEU A 661 16.15 -5.81 18.65
CA LEU A 661 16.70 -5.80 20.01
C LEU A 661 17.82 -4.77 20.17
N GLU A 662 18.55 -4.45 19.10
CA GLU A 662 19.72 -3.58 19.19
C GLU A 662 19.67 -2.43 18.18
N ARG A 663 20.22 -1.28 18.57
CA ARG A 663 20.63 -0.23 17.63
C ARG A 663 22.09 -0.45 17.34
N TYR A 664 22.39 -0.75 16.08
CA TYR A 664 23.73 -0.99 15.60
C TYR A 664 24.14 0.15 14.66
N ASP A 665 25.27 0.78 14.96
CA ASP A 665 25.89 1.76 14.07
C ASP A 665 26.91 1.03 13.20
N ASP A 666 26.62 0.97 11.90
CA ASP A 666 27.44 0.25 10.94
C ASP A 666 28.81 0.90 10.67
N GLU A 667 28.98 2.19 10.94
CA GLU A 667 30.25 2.90 10.72
C GLU A 667 31.19 2.73 11.89
N THR A 668 30.65 2.84 13.11
CA THR A 668 31.44 2.76 14.34
C THR A 668 31.50 1.34 14.91
N GLY A 669 30.62 0.45 14.46
CA GLY A 669 30.44 -0.90 15.01
C GLY A 669 29.87 -0.91 16.42
N THR A 670 29.35 0.22 16.90
CA THR A 670 28.80 0.34 18.25
C THR A 670 27.39 -0.23 18.33
N VAL A 671 27.05 -0.81 19.48
CA VAL A 671 25.76 -1.46 19.72
C VAL A 671 25.16 -0.96 21.02
N SER A 672 23.84 -0.76 21.03
CA SER A 672 23.09 -0.44 22.25
C SER A 672 21.76 -1.18 22.27
N LYS A 673 21.32 -1.59 23.47
CA LYS A 673 20.02 -2.23 23.70
C LYS A 673 18.88 -1.26 23.34
N THR A 674 17.79 -1.79 22.77
CA THR A 674 16.55 -1.02 22.57
C THR A 674 15.67 -1.03 23.83
N ALA A 675 14.55 -0.28 23.78
CA ALA A 675 13.71 -0.03 24.94
C ALA A 675 12.99 -1.28 25.49
N VAL A 676 12.87 -2.35 24.71
CA VAL A 676 12.18 -3.60 25.12
C VAL A 676 12.83 -4.24 26.36
N PHE A 677 14.13 -4.03 26.53
CA PHE A 677 14.91 -4.51 27.67
C PHE A 677 14.68 -3.76 28.98
N SER A 678 14.04 -2.59 28.94
CA SER A 678 13.89 -1.72 30.11
C SER A 678 12.45 -1.31 30.41
N ARG A 679 11.56 -1.39 29.43
CA ARG A 679 10.14 -1.02 29.57
C ARG A 679 9.28 -1.77 28.55
N ASP A 680 7.97 -1.72 28.75
CA ASP A 680 7.02 -2.17 27.74
C ASP A 680 7.13 -1.27 26.50
N VAL A 681 7.19 -1.87 25.32
CA VAL A 681 7.31 -1.19 24.03
C VAL A 681 6.03 -1.32 23.20
N VAL A 682 5.22 -2.33 23.52
CA VAL A 682 3.85 -2.52 23.04
C VAL A 682 2.96 -2.34 24.24
N VAL A 683 2.69 -1.10 24.58
CA VAL A 683 1.87 -0.78 25.76
C VAL A 683 0.42 -0.91 25.31
N ALA A 684 -0.37 -1.83 25.87
CA ALA A 684 -1.79 -1.55 26.02
C ALA A 684 -1.84 -0.25 26.83
N PRO A 685 -2.19 0.90 26.22
CA PRO A 685 -1.83 2.22 26.75
C PRO A 685 -2.19 2.26 28.22
N VAL A 686 -1.18 2.24 29.09
CA VAL A 686 -1.40 2.42 30.52
C VAL A 686 -1.95 3.83 30.58
N PRO A 687 -3.23 4.01 30.93
CA PRO A 687 -3.83 5.33 30.91
C PRO A 687 -2.95 6.20 31.78
N VAL A 688 -2.35 7.24 31.20
CA VAL A 688 -1.49 8.12 31.98
C VAL A 688 -2.35 8.65 33.12
N SER A 689 -1.95 8.43 34.37
CA SER A 689 -2.83 8.75 35.50
C SER A 689 -2.77 10.23 35.87
N ARG A 690 -1.78 10.96 35.35
CA ARG A 690 -1.54 12.38 35.66
C ARG A 690 -0.65 13.03 34.60
N ALA A 691 -0.92 14.29 34.28
CA ALA A 691 -0.04 15.17 33.51
C ALA A 691 0.46 16.31 34.39
N ASP A 692 1.73 16.72 34.22
CA ASP A 692 2.32 17.81 35.01
C ASP A 692 1.97 19.19 34.44
N THR A 693 1.57 19.25 33.18
CA THR A 693 1.16 20.50 32.50
C THR A 693 -0.09 20.34 31.64
N PRO A 694 -0.86 21.42 31.40
CA PRO A 694 -2.01 21.38 30.49
C PRO A 694 -1.65 20.98 29.05
N ALA A 695 -0.47 21.39 28.55
CA ALA A 695 0.00 21.02 27.22
C ALA A 695 0.31 19.52 27.11
N GLU A 696 0.91 18.96 28.14
CA GLU A 696 1.14 17.51 28.23
C GLU A 696 -0.18 16.75 28.31
N ALA A 697 -1.15 17.22 29.11
CA ALA A 697 -2.48 16.62 29.21
C ALA A 697 -3.21 16.58 27.85
N VAL A 698 -3.15 17.68 27.09
CA VAL A 698 -3.70 17.75 25.72
C VAL A 698 -3.00 16.75 24.78
N ALA A 699 -1.67 16.69 24.83
CA ALA A 699 -0.90 15.77 23.99
C ALA A 699 -1.20 14.29 24.32
N ILE A 700 -1.34 13.96 25.60
CA ILE A 700 -1.74 12.62 26.07
C ILE A 700 -3.15 12.30 25.59
N SER A 701 -4.12 13.21 25.77
CA SER A 701 -5.50 13.01 25.34
C SER A 701 -5.59 12.74 23.82
N LEU A 702 -4.84 13.51 23.01
CA LEU A 702 -4.71 13.27 21.57
C LEU A 702 -4.09 11.91 21.23
N GLY A 703 -3.04 11.52 21.95
CA GLY A 703 -2.36 10.23 21.74
C GLY A 703 -3.23 9.03 22.13
N GLU A 704 -4.03 9.14 23.19
CA GLU A 704 -4.87 8.06 23.71
C GLU A 704 -6.24 7.98 23.00
N ARG A 705 -6.86 9.12 22.67
CA ARG A 705 -8.23 9.21 22.16
C ARG A 705 -8.34 9.66 20.70
N GLY A 706 -7.23 10.07 20.08
CA GLY A 706 -7.23 10.61 18.72
C GLY A 706 -7.85 12.01 18.59
N ARG A 707 -8.28 12.62 19.70
CA ARG A 707 -8.90 13.96 19.79
C ARG A 707 -8.56 14.60 21.14
N VAL A 708 -8.79 15.91 21.30
CA VAL A 708 -8.70 16.55 22.60
C VAL A 708 -10.00 16.29 23.37
N ASP A 709 -9.98 15.24 24.20
CA ASP A 709 -11.08 14.88 25.10
C ASP A 709 -10.94 15.66 26.44
N LEU A 710 -11.91 16.54 26.73
CA LEU A 710 -11.84 17.44 27.89
C LEU A 710 -11.95 16.70 29.22
N ASP A 711 -12.78 15.66 29.29
CA ASP A 711 -12.94 14.87 30.53
C ASP A 711 -11.64 14.13 30.84
N ARG A 712 -10.97 13.62 29.80
CA ARG A 712 -9.65 13.00 29.95
C ARG A 712 -8.58 14.00 30.38
N VAL A 713 -8.58 15.21 29.82
CA VAL A 713 -7.66 16.28 30.25
C VAL A 713 -7.91 16.68 31.71
N ALA A 714 -9.17 16.73 32.12
CA ALA A 714 -9.58 17.04 33.49
C ALA A 714 -9.08 15.99 34.49
N GLU A 715 -9.23 14.70 34.14
CA GLU A 715 -8.69 13.57 34.91
C GLU A 715 -7.16 13.66 35.03
N LEU A 716 -6.46 13.90 33.92
CA LEU A 716 -5.00 14.00 33.89
C LEU A 716 -4.47 15.16 34.74
N LEU A 717 -5.20 16.28 34.81
CA LEU A 717 -4.79 17.46 35.59
C LEU A 717 -5.29 17.41 37.05
N ASP A 718 -6.09 16.41 37.42
CA ASP A 718 -6.79 16.34 38.71
C ASP A 718 -7.59 17.64 38.98
N GLN A 719 -8.36 18.07 37.98
CA GLN A 719 -9.14 19.31 37.99
C GLN A 719 -10.58 19.07 37.50
N PRO A 720 -11.56 19.85 37.94
CA PRO A 720 -12.89 19.86 37.31
C PRO A 720 -12.80 20.27 35.83
N ALA A 721 -13.63 19.68 34.96
CA ALA A 721 -13.62 19.94 33.52
C ALA A 721 -13.67 21.43 33.13
N ALA A 722 -14.43 22.24 33.86
CA ALA A 722 -14.49 23.69 33.64
C ALA A 722 -13.14 24.39 33.90
N GLN A 723 -12.39 23.94 34.92
CA GLN A 723 -11.07 24.47 35.23
C GLN A 723 -10.01 23.95 34.25
N ALA A 724 -10.08 22.66 33.90
CA ALA A 724 -9.23 22.05 32.89
C ALA A 724 -9.38 22.74 31.52
N ARG A 725 -10.61 23.07 31.13
CA ARG A 725 -10.92 23.82 29.90
C ARG A 725 -10.24 25.19 29.89
N GLU A 726 -10.24 25.90 31.02
CA GLU A 726 -9.57 27.21 31.14
C GLU A 726 -8.04 27.04 31.08
N SER A 727 -7.50 26.00 31.73
CA SER A 727 -6.07 25.70 31.75
C SER A 727 -5.47 25.37 30.38
N ILE A 728 -6.27 24.89 29.42
CA ILE A 728 -5.83 24.54 28.06
C ILE A 728 -6.14 25.62 27.01
N ARG A 729 -6.70 26.77 27.39
CA ARG A 729 -6.93 27.89 26.46
C ARG A 729 -5.64 28.35 25.82
N GLY A 730 -5.67 28.63 24.52
CA GLY A 730 -4.51 29.00 23.72
C GLY A 730 -3.65 27.82 23.26
N LEU A 731 -3.79 26.63 23.86
CA LEU A 731 -3.17 25.38 23.38
C LEU A 731 -4.09 24.64 22.40
N VAL A 732 -5.40 24.82 22.58
CA VAL A 732 -6.46 24.24 21.74
C VAL A 732 -7.51 25.29 21.45
N TYR A 733 -8.21 25.13 20.34
CA TYR A 733 -9.34 25.97 19.93
C TYR A 733 -10.51 25.09 19.51
N ALA A 734 -11.72 25.63 19.53
CA ALA A 734 -12.87 24.98 18.93
C ALA A 734 -12.60 24.73 17.45
N ASP A 735 -12.95 23.56 16.95
CA ASP A 735 -12.85 23.27 15.52
C ASP A 735 -13.89 24.09 14.76
N PRO A 736 -13.49 24.94 13.80
CA PRO A 736 -14.44 25.66 12.93
C PRO A 736 -15.40 24.76 12.16
N ASP A 737 -15.01 23.50 11.95
CA ASP A 737 -15.75 22.49 11.19
C ASP A 737 -16.57 21.55 12.10
N MET A 738 -16.18 21.39 13.37
CA MET A 738 -16.91 20.65 14.41
C MET A 738 -16.90 21.44 15.73
N PRO A 739 -17.86 22.36 15.95
CA PRO A 739 -17.87 23.25 17.10
C PRO A 739 -17.76 22.61 18.49
N GLU A 740 -18.14 21.33 18.60
CA GLU A 740 -18.08 20.56 19.84
C GLU A 740 -16.72 19.89 20.08
N ASP A 741 -15.88 19.83 19.05
CA ASP A 741 -14.54 19.27 19.13
C ASP A 741 -13.50 20.38 19.38
N LEU A 742 -12.45 20.00 20.11
CA LEU A 742 -11.27 20.83 20.34
C LEU A 742 -10.11 20.32 19.48
N ILE A 743 -9.51 21.22 18.72
CA ILE A 743 -8.32 20.95 17.90
C ILE A 743 -7.08 21.69 18.44
N PRO A 744 -5.88 21.12 18.30
CA PRO A 744 -4.65 21.77 18.72
C PRO A 744 -4.38 23.09 17.99
N ALA A 745 -3.74 24.04 18.67
CA ALA A 745 -3.36 25.34 18.11
C ALA A 745 -2.58 25.25 16.78
N PRO A 746 -1.58 24.36 16.60
CA PRO A 746 -0.90 24.21 15.31
C PRO A 746 -1.84 23.84 14.16
N THR A 747 -2.87 23.03 14.43
CA THR A 747 -3.88 22.62 13.45
C THR A 747 -4.90 23.74 13.19
N ALA A 748 -5.34 24.42 14.25
CA ALA A 748 -6.28 25.52 14.15
C ALA A 748 -5.70 26.71 13.36
N LEU A 749 -4.43 27.04 13.59
CA LEU A 749 -3.75 28.25 13.09
C LEU A 749 -2.93 28.05 11.81
N SER A 750 -3.06 26.91 11.14
CA SER A 750 -2.42 26.60 9.86
C SER A 750 -3.43 26.32 8.75
N GLY A 751 -2.98 26.23 7.50
CA GLY A 751 -3.85 26.00 6.35
C GLY A 751 -4.52 27.30 5.89
N ASN A 752 -5.76 27.23 5.38
CA ASN A 752 -6.48 28.42 4.91
C ASN A 752 -6.98 29.31 6.07
N VAL A 753 -6.07 30.08 6.67
CA VAL A 753 -6.31 30.87 7.88
C VAL A 753 -7.33 32.00 7.68
N ARG A 754 -7.42 32.57 6.46
CA ARG A 754 -8.41 33.63 6.16
C ARG A 754 -9.83 33.09 6.14
N ALA A 755 -10.05 31.91 5.55
CA ALA A 755 -11.36 31.26 5.57
C ALA A 755 -11.75 30.83 6.99
N LYS A 756 -10.81 30.26 7.75
CA LYS A 756 -11.01 29.93 9.16
C LYS A 756 -11.37 31.18 9.99
N HIS A 757 -10.67 32.30 9.78
CA HIS A 757 -10.93 33.55 10.51
C HIS A 757 -12.33 34.10 10.21
N ALA A 758 -12.73 34.13 8.93
CA ALA A 758 -14.06 34.59 8.54
C ALA A 758 -15.17 33.77 9.21
N ARG A 759 -15.01 32.44 9.26
CA ARG A 759 -15.96 31.54 9.93
C ARG A 759 -16.00 31.75 11.44
N ALA A 760 -14.84 31.82 12.09
CA ALA A 760 -14.75 32.10 13.52
C ALA A 760 -15.38 33.45 13.88
N ALA A 761 -15.18 34.49 13.05
CA ALA A 761 -15.77 35.81 13.24
C ALA A 761 -17.30 35.83 13.04
N GLU A 762 -17.83 35.06 12.09
CA GLU A 762 -19.29 34.87 11.94
C GLU A 762 -19.88 34.13 13.15
N ALA A 763 -19.23 33.07 13.61
CA ALA A 763 -19.65 32.31 14.77
C ALA A 763 -19.63 33.19 16.04
N ALA A 764 -18.59 34.00 16.22
CA ALA A 764 -18.51 34.98 17.31
C ALA A 764 -19.59 36.08 17.22
N ARG A 765 -20.04 36.46 16.02
CA ARG A 765 -21.17 37.38 15.86
C ARG A 765 -22.51 36.74 16.19
N THR A 766 -22.66 35.47 15.83
CA THR A 766 -23.89 34.70 16.06
C THR A 766 -24.05 34.33 17.53
N ASP A 767 -22.94 34.02 18.21
CA ASP A 767 -22.89 33.77 19.65
C ASP A 767 -21.80 34.62 20.33
N PRO A 768 -22.09 35.90 20.61
CA PRO A 768 -21.13 36.83 21.22
C PRO A 768 -20.68 36.45 22.64
N GLY A 769 -21.41 35.56 23.31
CA GLY A 769 -21.07 35.08 24.65
C GLY A 769 -20.04 33.96 24.65
N ASN A 770 -19.79 33.34 23.50
CA ASN A 770 -18.88 32.20 23.37
C ASN A 770 -17.42 32.66 23.26
N ARG A 771 -16.68 32.49 24.35
CA ARG A 771 -15.26 32.85 24.44
C ARG A 771 -14.38 32.08 23.46
N ASP A 772 -14.77 30.88 23.04
CA ASP A 772 -13.95 30.03 22.16
C ASP A 772 -13.86 30.62 20.76
N TRP A 773 -14.97 31.15 20.24
CA TRP A 773 -14.98 31.84 18.95
C TRP A 773 -14.25 33.18 19.00
N ALA A 774 -14.38 33.92 20.10
CA ALA A 774 -13.66 35.18 20.28
C ALA A 774 -12.13 34.95 20.29
N GLU A 775 -11.67 33.95 21.05
CA GLU A 775 -10.25 33.60 21.16
C GLU A 775 -9.68 33.05 19.85
N LEU A 776 -10.41 32.17 19.16
CA LEU A 776 -9.99 31.64 17.86
C LEU A 776 -9.92 32.74 16.79
N THR A 777 -10.90 33.64 16.75
CA THR A 777 -10.90 34.79 15.84
C THR A 777 -9.67 35.65 16.07
N GLN A 778 -9.38 35.99 17.33
CA GLN A 778 -8.21 36.79 17.68
C GLN A 778 -6.90 36.10 17.30
N ALA A 779 -6.78 34.80 17.57
CA ALA A 779 -5.57 34.03 17.26
C ALA A 779 -5.33 33.91 15.76
N LEU A 780 -6.38 33.62 14.97
CA LEU A 780 -6.30 33.57 13.52
C LEU A 780 -5.92 34.93 12.92
N ALA A 781 -6.41 36.04 13.49
CA ALA A 781 -6.06 37.38 13.02
C ALA A 781 -4.56 37.67 13.10
N GLN A 782 -3.82 37.05 14.03
CA GLN A 782 -2.38 37.24 14.19
C GLN A 782 -1.53 36.46 13.18
N VAL A 783 -2.09 35.37 12.61
CA VAL A 783 -1.36 34.52 11.65
C VAL A 783 -1.76 34.81 10.20
N ILE A 784 -2.76 35.64 9.95
CA ILE A 784 -3.10 36.06 8.58
C ILE A 784 -1.90 36.83 7.99
N PRO A 785 -1.34 36.38 6.85
CA PRO A 785 -0.23 37.09 6.21
C PRO A 785 -0.64 38.49 5.77
N ASP A 786 0.29 39.44 5.79
CA ASP A 786 0.06 40.79 5.26
C ASP A 786 -0.43 40.75 3.81
N ASP A 787 -1.39 41.62 3.49
CA ASP A 787 -1.94 41.75 2.15
C ASP A 787 -0.83 42.12 1.15
N LYS A 788 -0.72 41.34 0.07
CA LYS A 788 0.15 41.67 -1.05
C LYS A 788 -0.36 42.92 -1.76
N GLN A 789 0.56 43.84 -2.00
CA GLN A 789 0.31 45.04 -2.80
C GLN A 789 0.36 44.72 -4.30
N PRO A 790 -0.21 45.57 -5.17
CA PRO A 790 -0.18 45.38 -6.63
C PRO A 790 1.21 45.07 -7.19
N SER A 791 2.27 45.67 -6.65
CA SER A 791 3.65 45.44 -7.09
C SER A 791 4.20 44.05 -6.73
N GLN A 792 3.56 43.35 -5.79
CA GLN A 792 3.93 42.01 -5.32
C GLN A 792 3.03 40.92 -5.93
N ILE A 793 1.87 41.31 -6.46
CA ILE A 793 1.02 40.46 -7.28
C ILE A 793 1.71 40.42 -8.65
N GLY A 794 2.35 39.29 -8.97
CA GLY A 794 3.16 39.13 -10.18
C GLY A 794 2.40 39.45 -11.49
N SER A 795 3.07 39.28 -12.62
CA SER A 795 2.52 39.65 -13.94
C SER A 795 1.17 38.98 -14.24
N VAL A 796 0.07 39.74 -14.11
CA VAL A 796 -1.28 39.27 -14.38
C VAL A 796 -1.51 39.20 -15.89
N LYS A 797 -1.85 38.00 -16.40
CA LYS A 797 -2.26 37.79 -17.80
C LYS A 797 -3.78 37.96 -17.93
N LEU A 798 -4.29 38.06 -19.15
CA LEU A 798 -5.73 37.96 -19.42
C LEU A 798 -6.23 36.53 -19.19
N GLY A 799 -7.47 36.38 -18.74
CA GLY A 799 -8.14 35.08 -18.55
C GLY A 799 -8.24 34.52 -17.12
N PRO A 800 -7.52 35.01 -16.09
CA PRO A 800 -7.76 34.58 -14.72
C PRO A 800 -9.22 34.78 -14.30
N THR A 801 -9.74 33.79 -13.59
CA THR A 801 -11.15 33.69 -13.18
C THR A 801 -11.50 34.53 -11.94
N TRP A 802 -10.50 35.17 -11.33
CA TRP A 802 -10.70 36.09 -10.21
C TRP A 802 -10.94 37.54 -10.67
N ILE A 803 -10.70 37.83 -11.95
CA ILE A 803 -11.06 39.09 -12.60
C ILE A 803 -12.45 38.91 -13.21
N GLU A 804 -13.36 39.84 -12.95
CA GLU A 804 -14.75 39.71 -13.35
C GLU A 804 -14.96 40.10 -14.82
N PRO A 805 -15.99 39.57 -15.51
CA PRO A 805 -16.27 39.93 -16.90
C PRO A 805 -16.38 41.44 -17.14
N ARG A 806 -16.95 42.19 -16.19
CA ARG A 806 -17.06 43.66 -16.26
C ARG A 806 -15.73 44.38 -16.38
N ASP A 807 -14.66 43.81 -15.83
CA ASP A 807 -13.32 44.39 -15.90
C ASP A 807 -12.75 44.22 -17.31
N TYR A 808 -12.96 43.06 -17.93
CA TYR A 808 -12.58 42.85 -19.33
C TYR A 808 -13.42 43.70 -20.30
N GLU A 809 -14.72 43.89 -20.02
CA GLU A 809 -15.58 44.80 -20.78
C GLU A 809 -15.08 46.24 -20.71
N ALA A 810 -14.71 46.72 -19.52
CA ALA A 810 -14.15 48.06 -19.34
C ALA A 810 -12.81 48.20 -20.08
N PHE A 811 -11.93 47.21 -20.01
CA PHE A 811 -10.66 47.19 -20.74
C PHE A 811 -10.85 47.32 -22.25
N VAL A 812 -11.77 46.53 -22.83
CA VAL A 812 -12.08 46.54 -24.27
C VAL A 812 -12.59 47.91 -24.71
N ARG A 813 -13.51 48.53 -23.94
CA ARG A 813 -14.04 49.86 -24.29
C ARG A 813 -12.98 50.96 -24.17
N GLU A 814 -12.23 50.97 -23.08
CA GLU A 814 -11.28 52.05 -22.77
C GLU A 814 -10.01 51.98 -23.62
N THR A 815 -9.55 50.77 -23.95
CA THR A 815 -8.29 50.56 -24.68
C THR A 815 -8.50 50.55 -26.19
N PHE A 816 -9.58 49.94 -26.67
CA PHE A 816 -9.82 49.79 -28.10
C PHE A 816 -10.86 50.78 -28.65
N GLY A 817 -11.48 51.59 -27.80
CA GLY A 817 -12.42 52.64 -28.20
C GLY A 817 -13.81 52.15 -28.59
N ALA A 818 -14.20 50.94 -28.17
CA ALA A 818 -15.54 50.40 -28.43
C ALA A 818 -16.61 51.15 -27.63
N THR A 819 -17.75 51.47 -28.24
CA THR A 819 -18.86 52.14 -27.54
C THR A 819 -19.54 51.23 -26.54
N SER A 820 -19.57 49.92 -26.82
CA SER A 820 -20.06 48.88 -25.93
C SER A 820 -19.23 47.61 -26.10
N ALA A 821 -19.10 46.86 -25.01
CA ALA A 821 -18.46 45.55 -24.99
C ALA A 821 -19.23 44.64 -24.05
N ARG A 822 -19.33 43.36 -24.42
CA ARG A 822 -19.87 42.30 -23.57
C ARG A 822 -18.87 41.16 -23.53
N VAL A 823 -18.52 40.74 -22.32
CA VAL A 823 -17.64 39.59 -22.10
C VAL A 823 -18.44 38.51 -21.39
N THR A 824 -18.52 37.33 -21.98
CA THR A 824 -19.25 36.20 -21.40
C THR A 824 -18.30 35.06 -21.07
N ARG A 825 -18.65 34.28 -20.04
CA ARG A 825 -17.95 33.05 -19.68
C ARG A 825 -18.95 31.91 -19.65
N ALA A 826 -18.83 30.97 -20.58
CA ALA A 826 -19.71 29.81 -20.70
C ALA A 826 -18.90 28.55 -21.02
N ALA A 827 -19.26 27.42 -20.40
CA ALA A 827 -18.62 26.10 -20.60
C ALA A 827 -17.07 26.10 -20.49
N GLY A 828 -16.51 26.96 -19.63
CA GLY A 828 -15.05 27.08 -19.45
C GLY A 828 -14.34 27.95 -20.48
N SER A 829 -15.06 28.58 -21.42
CA SER A 829 -14.53 29.49 -22.43
C SER A 829 -15.00 30.93 -22.23
N TRP A 830 -14.20 31.88 -22.70
CA TRP A 830 -14.51 33.32 -22.74
C TRP A 830 -14.93 33.72 -24.15
N GLY A 831 -15.96 34.56 -24.28
CA GLY A 831 -16.35 35.19 -25.54
C GLY A 831 -16.38 36.71 -25.39
N VAL A 832 -15.97 37.43 -26.44
CA VAL A 832 -15.93 38.90 -26.45
C VAL A 832 -16.76 39.44 -27.61
N GLU A 833 -17.75 40.27 -27.29
CA GLU A 833 -18.67 40.87 -28.27
C GLU A 833 -18.58 42.40 -28.22
N VAL A 834 -18.48 43.02 -29.40
CA VAL A 834 -18.57 44.49 -29.62
C VAL A 834 -19.44 44.74 -30.87
N PRO A 835 -19.97 45.96 -31.08
CA PRO A 835 -20.69 46.30 -32.31
C PRO A 835 -19.88 45.95 -33.58
N PRO A 836 -20.44 45.17 -34.53
CA PRO A 836 -19.68 44.67 -35.68
C PRO A 836 -19.08 45.76 -36.58
N ASP A 837 -19.71 46.93 -36.63
CA ASP A 837 -19.25 48.10 -37.39
C ASP A 837 -18.00 48.76 -36.78
N GLU A 838 -17.74 48.56 -35.48
CA GLU A 838 -16.61 49.14 -34.76
C GLU A 838 -15.32 48.30 -34.85
N ARG A 839 -15.44 46.99 -35.17
CA ARG A 839 -14.29 46.08 -35.34
C ARG A 839 -13.35 46.49 -36.47
N ASN A 840 -13.83 47.31 -37.40
CA ASN A 840 -13.03 47.81 -38.53
C ASN A 840 -12.31 49.14 -38.27
N SER A 841 -12.32 49.65 -37.03
CA SER A 841 -11.58 50.86 -36.70
C SER A 841 -10.06 50.67 -36.84
N ALA A 842 -9.34 51.76 -37.08
CA ALA A 842 -7.87 51.74 -37.16
C ALA A 842 -7.23 51.23 -35.85
N LEU A 843 -7.85 51.50 -34.71
CA LEU A 843 -7.43 50.99 -33.41
C LEU A 843 -7.53 49.46 -33.34
N MET A 844 -8.69 48.91 -33.72
CA MET A 844 -8.98 47.47 -33.65
C MET A 844 -8.20 46.66 -34.69
N ARG A 845 -7.96 47.21 -35.88
CA ARG A 845 -7.29 46.48 -36.98
C ARG A 845 -5.78 46.64 -36.99
N THR A 846 -5.28 47.85 -36.74
CA THR A 846 -3.87 48.18 -37.00
C THR A 846 -3.08 48.45 -35.74
N GLU A 847 -3.65 49.21 -34.79
CA GLU A 847 -2.93 49.59 -33.56
C GLU A 847 -2.81 48.42 -32.59
N TYR A 848 -3.90 47.66 -32.41
CA TYR A 848 -3.98 46.49 -31.53
C TYR A 848 -4.31 45.19 -32.28
N GLY A 849 -4.71 45.30 -33.55
CA GLY A 849 -4.93 44.14 -34.41
C GLY A 849 -3.69 43.78 -35.22
N ALA A 850 -3.67 42.55 -35.70
CA ALA A 850 -2.66 42.04 -36.62
C ALA A 850 -3.21 42.02 -38.05
N ASP A 851 -3.60 43.19 -38.54
CA ASP A 851 -4.01 43.37 -39.94
C ASP A 851 -2.78 43.54 -40.84
N ASN A 852 -2.64 42.64 -41.81
CA ASN A 852 -1.70 42.81 -42.90
C ASN A 852 -2.49 43.19 -44.16
N ALA A 853 -2.39 44.46 -44.56
CA ALA A 853 -3.12 45.06 -45.67
C ALA A 853 -3.03 44.28 -47.00
N ASP A 854 -2.00 43.44 -47.16
CA ASP A 854 -1.78 42.61 -48.35
C ASP A 854 -2.57 41.29 -48.37
N ARG A 855 -3.25 40.89 -47.27
CA ARG A 855 -3.88 39.56 -47.14
C ARG A 855 -5.22 39.62 -46.41
N ARG A 856 -6.25 40.13 -47.10
CA ARG A 856 -7.62 40.41 -46.56
C ARG A 856 -8.32 39.27 -45.81
N ASN A 857 -7.86 38.01 -45.92
CA ASN A 857 -8.46 36.84 -45.27
C ASN A 857 -7.63 36.27 -44.09
N LYS A 858 -6.59 36.98 -43.62
CA LYS A 858 -5.68 36.50 -42.55
C LYS A 858 -5.48 37.48 -41.39
N ALA A 859 -6.28 38.53 -41.35
CA ALA A 859 -6.19 39.57 -40.31
C ALA A 859 -6.93 39.10 -39.04
N LEU A 860 -6.25 39.15 -37.90
CA LEU A 860 -6.88 39.03 -36.58
C LEU A 860 -7.04 40.45 -36.04
N ASP A 861 -8.27 40.84 -35.69
CA ASP A 861 -8.47 42.12 -35.03
C ASP A 861 -8.18 42.02 -33.51
N ALA A 862 -8.22 43.17 -32.82
CA ALA A 862 -7.95 43.25 -31.40
C ALA A 862 -8.90 42.39 -30.55
N ILE A 863 -10.15 42.17 -31.01
CA ILE A 863 -11.13 41.33 -30.31
C ILE A 863 -10.79 39.86 -30.48
N ASP A 864 -10.41 39.43 -31.70
CA ASP A 864 -9.95 38.05 -31.94
C ASP A 864 -8.73 37.71 -31.07
N LEU A 865 -7.74 38.62 -31.03
CA LEU A 865 -6.54 38.44 -30.19
C LEU A 865 -6.88 38.44 -28.70
N THR A 866 -7.80 39.30 -28.26
CA THR A 866 -8.24 39.36 -26.86
C THR A 866 -8.98 38.09 -26.46
N GLU A 867 -9.87 37.56 -27.31
CA GLU A 867 -10.56 36.30 -27.05
C GLU A 867 -9.58 35.12 -27.01
N MET A 868 -8.61 35.07 -27.92
CA MET A 868 -7.54 34.06 -27.89
C MET A 868 -6.73 34.14 -26.59
N LEU A 869 -6.37 35.34 -26.13
CA LEU A 869 -5.64 35.58 -24.88
C LEU A 869 -6.45 35.17 -23.65
N LEU A 870 -7.74 35.55 -23.57
CA LEU A 870 -8.63 35.15 -22.48
C LEU A 870 -8.79 33.63 -22.36
N ASN A 871 -8.80 32.93 -23.50
CA ASN A 871 -8.89 31.48 -23.58
C ASN A 871 -7.53 30.75 -23.55
N GLN A 872 -6.42 31.48 -23.38
CA GLN A 872 -5.05 30.93 -23.39
C GLN A 872 -4.73 30.10 -24.65
N ARG A 873 -5.34 30.45 -25.80
CA ARG A 873 -5.08 29.78 -27.08
C ARG A 873 -3.73 30.22 -27.66
N SER A 874 -3.07 29.32 -28.37
CA SER A 874 -1.85 29.66 -29.11
C SER A 874 -2.15 30.68 -30.21
N ILE A 875 -1.41 31.78 -30.24
CA ILE A 875 -1.51 32.79 -31.31
C ILE A 875 -0.76 32.28 -32.54
N VAL A 876 -1.49 31.64 -33.47
CA VAL A 876 -0.98 31.08 -34.72
C VAL A 876 -1.95 31.42 -35.85
N VAL A 877 -1.44 32.01 -36.94
CA VAL A 877 -2.21 32.34 -38.14
C VAL A 877 -1.93 31.28 -39.21
N LYS A 878 -2.97 30.56 -39.67
CA LYS A 878 -2.85 29.53 -40.71
C LYS A 878 -3.10 30.10 -42.12
N ASN A 879 -2.43 29.54 -43.11
CA ASN A 879 -2.72 29.80 -44.52
C ASN A 879 -4.06 29.14 -44.91
N SER A 880 -4.82 29.74 -45.83
CA SER A 880 -6.09 29.17 -46.29
C SER A 880 -5.87 27.90 -47.12
N GLY A 881 -6.84 26.98 -47.14
CA GLY A 881 -6.77 25.74 -47.94
C GLY A 881 -6.30 25.92 -49.38
N PRO A 882 -6.85 26.87 -50.16
CA PRO A 882 -6.38 27.16 -51.52
C PRO A 882 -4.92 27.62 -51.61
N ALA A 883 -4.42 28.34 -50.60
CA ALA A 883 -3.02 28.78 -50.59
C ALA A 883 -2.08 27.62 -50.24
N GLN A 884 -2.54 26.66 -49.43
CA GLN A 884 -1.78 25.44 -49.13
C GLN A 884 -1.73 24.51 -50.34
N GLU A 885 -2.82 24.43 -51.11
CA GLU A 885 -2.86 23.72 -52.41
C GLU A 885 -1.91 24.34 -53.44
N GLU A 886 -1.67 25.65 -53.37
CA GLU A 886 -0.66 26.38 -54.16
C GLU A 886 0.78 26.29 -53.59
N GLY A 887 1.00 25.52 -52.51
CA GLY A 887 2.31 25.24 -51.94
C GLY A 887 2.74 26.15 -50.77
N ALA A 888 1.84 26.96 -50.21
CA ALA A 888 2.12 27.70 -48.98
C ALA A 888 2.16 26.76 -47.76
N PRO A 889 3.06 26.98 -46.78
CA PRO A 889 3.11 26.19 -45.55
C PRO A 889 1.80 26.30 -44.77
N GLU A 890 1.46 25.33 -43.90
CA GLU A 890 0.20 25.39 -43.13
C GLU A 890 0.12 26.66 -42.24
N VAL A 891 1.25 27.06 -41.66
CA VAL A 891 1.37 28.24 -40.79
C VAL A 891 1.98 29.41 -41.55
N ASP A 892 1.33 30.58 -41.47
CA ASP A 892 1.87 31.85 -41.97
C ASP A 892 2.78 32.45 -40.91
N ALA A 893 4.09 32.17 -41.01
CA ALA A 893 5.07 32.59 -40.02
C ALA A 893 5.09 34.12 -39.82
N GLN A 894 4.94 34.91 -40.89
CA GLN A 894 4.96 36.37 -40.80
C GLN A 894 3.71 36.92 -40.12
N ALA A 895 2.53 36.43 -40.50
CA ALA A 895 1.27 36.85 -39.86
C ALA A 895 1.20 36.39 -38.40
N THR A 896 1.74 35.21 -38.10
CA THR A 896 1.85 34.68 -36.73
C THR A 896 2.74 35.54 -35.85
N ILE A 897 3.92 35.96 -36.34
CA ILE A 897 4.81 36.87 -35.60
C ILE A 897 4.12 38.21 -35.32
N LEU A 898 3.45 38.80 -36.31
CA LEU A 898 2.72 40.06 -36.13
C LEU A 898 1.61 39.91 -35.07
N ALA A 899 0.83 38.83 -35.14
CA ALA A 899 -0.21 38.52 -34.16
C ALA A 899 0.34 38.34 -32.75
N GLN A 900 1.49 37.69 -32.60
CA GLN A 900 2.17 37.52 -31.31
C GLN A 900 2.65 38.85 -30.74
N VAL A 901 3.24 39.73 -31.58
CA VAL A 901 3.66 41.07 -31.16
C VAL A 901 2.48 41.90 -30.66
N GLN A 902 1.35 41.87 -31.38
CA GLN A 902 0.15 42.60 -30.97
C GLN A 902 -0.52 42.00 -29.73
N ALA A 903 -0.52 40.68 -29.59
CA ALA A 903 -1.00 40.02 -28.38
C ALA A 903 -0.18 40.39 -27.13
N GLU A 904 1.15 40.51 -27.25
CA GLU A 904 2.01 40.98 -26.15
C GLU A 904 1.76 42.45 -25.82
N LYS A 905 1.51 43.29 -26.85
CA LYS A 905 1.12 44.69 -26.66
C LYS A 905 -0.20 44.79 -25.88
N ILE A 906 -1.24 44.07 -26.29
CA ILE A 906 -2.53 44.00 -25.57
C ILE A 906 -2.33 43.55 -24.12
N THR A 907 -1.50 42.52 -23.92
CA THR A 907 -1.20 42.01 -22.57
C THR A 907 -0.49 43.05 -21.71
N THR A 908 0.41 43.84 -22.30
CA THR A 908 1.14 44.92 -21.62
C THR A 908 0.22 46.08 -21.25
N GLU A 909 -0.63 46.53 -22.18
CA GLU A 909 -1.64 47.55 -21.90
C GLU A 909 -2.61 47.10 -20.83
N PHE A 910 -3.08 45.84 -20.89
CA PHE A 910 -3.95 45.28 -19.86
C PHE A 910 -3.32 45.34 -18.48
N ARG A 911 -2.03 44.99 -18.34
CA ARG A 911 -1.32 45.06 -17.05
C ARG A 911 -1.26 46.46 -16.48
N SER A 912 -0.97 47.45 -17.32
CA SER A 912 -0.92 48.85 -16.91
C SER A 912 -2.32 49.35 -16.52
N TRP A 913 -3.30 49.05 -17.37
CA TRP A 913 -4.69 49.42 -17.19
C TRP A 913 -5.31 48.79 -15.94
N LEU A 914 -5.01 47.52 -15.64
CA LEU A 914 -5.60 46.79 -14.51
C LEU A 914 -5.42 47.53 -13.19
N TRP A 915 -4.27 48.20 -13.03
CA TRP A 915 -3.85 48.86 -11.79
C TRP A 915 -3.92 50.40 -11.84
N SER A 916 -4.37 50.98 -12.95
CA SER A 916 -4.38 52.44 -13.13
C SER A 916 -5.52 53.16 -12.40
N ASP A 917 -6.61 52.44 -12.13
CA ASP A 917 -7.78 52.96 -11.41
C ASP A 917 -7.77 52.49 -9.95
N ASP A 918 -7.93 53.43 -9.02
CA ASP A 918 -7.81 53.16 -7.58
C ASP A 918 -8.90 52.21 -7.08
N GLU A 919 -10.15 52.39 -7.51
CA GLU A 919 -11.29 51.57 -7.05
C GLU A 919 -11.18 50.13 -7.57
N ARG A 920 -10.85 49.95 -8.85
CA ARG A 920 -10.59 48.65 -9.47
C ARG A 920 -9.41 47.95 -8.81
N ARG A 921 -8.29 48.68 -8.63
CA ARG A 921 -7.07 48.14 -8.02
C ARG A 921 -7.35 47.59 -6.62
N ASP A 922 -7.99 48.39 -5.76
CA ASP A 922 -8.21 48.01 -4.37
C ASP A 922 -9.14 46.79 -4.27
N ARG A 923 -10.20 46.72 -5.09
CA ARG A 923 -11.07 45.53 -5.18
C ARG A 923 -10.31 44.28 -5.64
N LEU A 924 -9.53 44.40 -6.70
CA LEU A 924 -8.79 43.27 -7.29
C LEU A 924 -7.67 42.77 -6.37
N VAL A 925 -6.99 43.66 -5.67
CA VAL A 925 -5.99 43.32 -4.64
C VAL A 925 -6.66 42.56 -3.49
N ALA A 926 -7.81 43.03 -3.00
CA ALA A 926 -8.55 42.35 -1.94
C ALA A 926 -8.99 40.95 -2.37
N GLU A 927 -9.51 40.81 -3.58
CA GLU A 927 -9.95 39.52 -4.13
C GLU A 927 -8.79 38.55 -4.33
N TRP A 928 -7.64 39.03 -4.81
CA TRP A 928 -6.43 38.21 -4.96
C TRP A 928 -5.95 37.70 -3.60
N ASN A 929 -5.84 38.58 -2.60
CA ASN A 929 -5.40 38.20 -1.25
C ASN A 929 -6.36 37.21 -0.60
N ARG A 930 -7.67 37.39 -0.80
CA ARG A 930 -8.70 36.48 -0.32
C ARG A 930 -8.58 35.06 -0.91
N ARG A 931 -8.15 34.92 -2.16
CA ARG A 931 -8.06 33.61 -2.84
C ARG A 931 -6.69 32.93 -2.72
N PHE A 932 -5.61 33.71 -2.74
CA PHE A 932 -4.26 33.19 -2.94
C PHE A 932 -3.31 33.47 -1.76
N ASN A 933 -3.56 34.50 -0.96
CA ASN A 933 -2.72 34.85 0.20
C ASN A 933 -3.29 34.28 1.51
N THR A 934 -3.60 32.99 1.52
CA THR A 934 -4.47 32.38 2.54
C THR A 934 -3.80 31.31 3.39
N TRP A 935 -2.63 30.79 2.98
CA TRP A 935 -2.02 29.60 3.59
C TRP A 935 -0.86 29.95 4.52
N VAL A 936 -0.89 29.42 5.74
CA VAL A 936 0.19 29.47 6.74
C VAL A 936 0.59 28.06 7.17
#